data_AF-A0A438NCR0-F1
#
_entry.id   AF-A0A438NCR0-F1
#
_cell.length_a   1.000
_cell.length_b   1.000
_cell.length_c   1.000
_cell.angle_alpha   90.00
_cell.angle_beta   90.00
_cell.angle_gamma   90.00
#
_symmetry.space_group_name_H-M   'P 1'
#
loop_
_entity.id
_entity.type
_entity.pdbx_description
1 polymer ?
#
loop_
_entity_poly.entity_id
_entity_poly.type
_entity_poly.pdbx_seq_one_letter_code
_entity_poly.pdbx_strand_id
1 'polypeptide(L)'
;MSNPSKAGIRTAANGASYIPASTRADGSTRKEIRVRPGYRPPEDVETYKNRSAEAWKNRGSGGIPGADPPSADSTDGGANKSKNAKRREAARKKTSAQTDEGDLASALHNSSLSDGDKQSKDVQDPSIVQVAPDAQTQGSDAEAETQKKIRNQLKKLKAVSELKTKKAAGEKLSPDQLVKIGKEAELLHDLKKLGYTGPETVPKPRPSPNPLAKDVAVIGGGITGLTTAYYISLYIPQAKITIYDKSDKLGGWMSSEKLAVKDGHVLFEWGPRTLRPDLAGSGAATANLKIASLGLYNEIVSTPKTSPAATNRYIYYPDHLVRMPGPATGPMSYLSNIVTLLTEPIFQGAIGSMLAEPFVQDRSKALRDESVGHFLERRFGKTITHNLASAFFHGIYAGDLYKLSVETLLPRLWAIEGGEANESMGVLLRMVDMALKGQKLINLSDVVFREFNSSLHLAEGLNLIKHAETMTRIQNESVYTLANGLGSLAAQLKKVLGQNPNVAIRAGCPIESAVFDKGSKTITLGGGNGDKTSSTHDYVVSTLGPAPLHNFVESSATLRQASISPSVTTSCTHVNRAVTVMVVNLYYSEPDIIPSQYSGFGYLIPSSVPVDQNPERALGVIFGSESSGQRGPDNVLKVEVPRSIIREHITRVERSLSDLEATHSDYKEEPRRQLQSMLSTLKEKEKIEFPNDSDETNEMVTLLGQDTAPGTKLTVMIGGHWWDGWQETDYPSESEAVEMAKSLLARHLNITTEPEVAKARLARNCIPQYPVGYRQDMANIHRGLMSEYQGRLKVAGPWWQGAVGVNDCIRKAKETARDIREQWDEHSGLERYQKPQEWVVVDPSDPDPVQ
;
A
#
# COMPACT_ATOMS: atom_id res chain seq x y z
N MET A 1 6.86 -36.78 65.49
CA MET A 1 5.95 -37.02 64.35
C MET A 1 6.04 -35.83 63.41
N SER A 2 6.26 -36.05 62.11
CA SER A 2 6.39 -34.96 61.14
C SER A 2 5.07 -34.23 60.95
N ASN A 3 5.11 -32.90 60.84
CA ASN A 3 3.93 -32.12 60.46
C ASN A 3 3.37 -32.65 59.12
N PRO A 4 2.04 -32.83 58.99
CA PRO A 4 1.45 -33.28 57.73
C PRO A 4 1.73 -32.27 56.61
N SER A 5 1.93 -32.76 55.39
CA SER A 5 2.02 -31.90 54.21
C SER A 5 0.69 -31.18 53.96
N LYS A 6 0.63 -30.18 53.05
CA LYS A 6 -0.65 -29.51 52.73
C LYS A 6 -1.67 -30.48 52.14
N ALA A 7 -1.20 -31.54 51.48
CA ALA A 7 -2.03 -32.64 51.00
C ALA A 7 -2.41 -33.68 52.08
N GLY A 8 -2.02 -33.47 53.35
CA GLY A 8 -2.33 -34.37 54.45
C GLY A 8 -1.49 -35.65 54.51
N ILE A 9 -0.38 -35.72 53.77
CA ILE A 9 0.52 -36.88 53.75
C ILE A 9 1.38 -36.90 55.02
N ARG A 10 1.52 -38.08 55.62
CA ARG A 10 2.42 -38.35 56.76
C ARG A 10 3.45 -39.41 56.36
N THR A 11 4.61 -39.37 57.01
CA THR A 11 5.68 -40.34 56.81
C THR A 11 5.77 -41.24 58.04
N ALA A 12 5.62 -42.55 57.85
CA ALA A 12 5.80 -43.54 58.90
C ALA A 12 7.28 -43.67 59.30
N ALA A 13 7.55 -44.25 60.47
CA ALA A 13 8.92 -44.41 60.98
C ALA A 13 9.83 -45.27 60.06
N ASN A 14 9.24 -46.10 59.20
CA ASN A 14 9.94 -46.89 58.17
C ASN A 14 10.17 -46.14 56.85
N GLY A 15 9.90 -44.83 56.80
CA GLY A 15 10.10 -43.98 55.63
C GLY A 15 8.98 -44.00 54.58
N ALA A 16 7.93 -44.82 54.76
CA ALA A 16 6.81 -44.88 53.82
C ALA A 16 5.84 -43.70 54.00
N SER A 17 5.44 -43.06 52.90
CA SER A 17 4.44 -41.98 52.90
C SER A 17 3.03 -42.54 52.77
N TYR A 18 2.10 -42.06 53.60
CA TYR A 18 0.70 -42.50 53.61
C TYR A 18 -0.23 -41.35 54.02
N ILE A 19 -1.49 -41.46 53.61
CA ILE A 19 -2.58 -40.58 54.05
C ILE A 19 -3.39 -41.36 55.09
N PRO A 20 -3.43 -40.91 56.36
CA PRO A 20 -4.10 -41.65 57.43
C PRO A 20 -5.60 -41.82 57.16
N ALA A 21 -6.18 -42.88 57.72
CA ALA A 21 -7.63 -43.07 57.67
C ALA A 21 -8.38 -41.87 58.28
N SER A 22 -9.49 -41.48 57.67
CA SER A 22 -10.28 -40.33 58.11
C SER A 22 -11.77 -40.65 58.05
N THR A 23 -12.52 -40.23 59.06
CA THR A 23 -13.98 -40.33 59.06
C THR A 23 -14.58 -39.16 58.27
N ARG A 24 -15.50 -39.47 57.35
CA ARG A 24 -16.24 -38.46 56.59
C ARG A 24 -17.36 -37.85 57.45
N ALA A 25 -17.92 -36.73 56.99
CA ALA A 25 -19.03 -36.07 57.68
C ALA A 25 -20.31 -36.94 57.76
N ASP A 26 -20.42 -37.98 56.93
CA ASP A 26 -21.50 -38.97 56.92
C ASP A 26 -21.27 -40.16 57.88
N GLY A 27 -20.19 -40.14 58.67
CA GLY A 27 -19.85 -41.21 59.62
C GLY A 27 -19.12 -42.41 59.01
N SER A 28 -18.93 -42.46 57.69
CA SER A 28 -18.17 -43.54 57.04
C SER A 28 -16.66 -43.32 57.12
N THR A 29 -15.89 -44.38 57.37
CA THR A 29 -14.43 -44.29 57.51
C THR A 29 -13.72 -44.56 56.18
N ARG A 30 -12.93 -43.60 55.70
CA ARG A 30 -11.99 -43.79 54.59
C ARG A 30 -10.75 -44.52 55.13
N LYS A 31 -10.42 -45.68 54.56
CA LYS A 31 -9.21 -46.43 54.92
C LYS A 31 -7.95 -45.66 54.54
N GLU A 32 -6.87 -45.92 55.28
CA GLU A 32 -5.54 -45.38 55.02
C GLU A 32 -5.07 -45.73 53.60
N ILE A 33 -4.44 -44.76 52.92
CA ILE A 33 -3.92 -44.93 51.56
C ILE A 33 -2.41 -44.75 51.57
N ARG A 34 -1.67 -45.76 51.10
CA ARG A 34 -0.21 -45.63 50.88
C ARG A 34 0.07 -44.80 49.62
N VAL A 35 0.93 -43.80 49.75
CA VAL A 35 1.38 -42.95 48.65
C VAL A 35 2.61 -43.60 48.00
N ARG A 36 2.66 -43.62 46.67
CA ARG A 36 3.79 -44.22 45.95
C ARG A 36 5.08 -43.44 46.27
N PRO A 37 6.22 -44.13 46.52
CA PRO A 37 7.50 -43.46 46.76
C PRO A 37 7.83 -42.49 45.61
N GLY A 38 8.18 -41.24 45.96
CA GLY A 38 8.54 -40.18 44.99
C GLY A 38 7.38 -39.34 44.45
N TYR A 39 6.11 -39.68 44.74
CA TYR A 39 4.97 -38.86 44.34
C TYR A 39 4.78 -37.66 45.28
N ARG A 40 4.87 -36.44 44.75
CA ARG A 40 4.59 -35.18 45.46
C ARG A 40 3.35 -34.51 44.84
N PRO A 41 2.25 -34.33 45.59
CA PRO A 41 1.05 -33.69 45.05
C PRO A 41 1.32 -32.25 44.60
N PRO A 42 0.64 -31.74 43.55
CA PRO A 42 0.85 -30.39 43.02
C PRO A 42 0.76 -29.27 44.07
N GLU A 43 -0.09 -29.43 45.08
CA GLU A 43 -0.26 -28.51 46.21
C GLU A 43 0.94 -28.43 47.15
N ASP A 44 1.79 -29.46 47.16
CA ASP A 44 3.04 -29.55 47.92
C ASP A 44 4.28 -29.22 47.06
N VAL A 45 4.09 -28.89 45.77
CA VAL A 45 5.16 -28.41 44.89
C VAL A 45 5.36 -26.91 45.11
N GLU A 46 6.50 -26.53 45.68
CA GLU A 46 6.87 -25.12 45.79
C GLU A 46 7.08 -24.52 44.40
N THR A 47 6.18 -23.61 44.01
CA THR A 47 6.30 -22.86 42.76
C THR A 47 7.40 -21.82 42.89
N TYR A 48 8.31 -21.78 41.92
CA TYR A 48 9.42 -20.83 41.87
C TYR A 48 8.90 -19.39 41.96
N LYS A 49 9.35 -18.65 42.97
CA LYS A 49 9.08 -17.23 43.13
C LYS A 49 10.34 -16.42 42.86
N ASN A 50 10.22 -15.44 41.97
CA ASN A 50 11.30 -14.54 41.63
C ASN A 50 11.66 -13.67 42.85
N ARG A 51 12.86 -13.87 43.40
CA ARG A 51 13.37 -13.15 44.59
C ARG A 51 13.40 -11.63 44.39
N SER A 52 13.64 -11.15 43.18
CA SER A 52 13.68 -9.72 42.85
C SER A 52 12.29 -9.08 42.89
N ALA A 53 11.24 -9.81 42.49
CA ALA A 53 9.86 -9.34 42.53
C ALA A 53 9.29 -9.31 43.97
N GLU A 54 9.74 -10.22 44.84
CA GLU A 54 9.37 -10.24 46.25
C GLU A 54 10.10 -9.15 47.05
N ALA A 55 11.38 -8.91 46.75
CA ALA A 55 12.14 -7.78 47.29
C ALA A 55 11.55 -6.41 46.88
N TRP A 56 10.99 -6.31 45.67
CA TRP A 56 10.30 -5.09 45.21
C TRP A 56 8.95 -4.88 45.91
N LYS A 57 8.18 -5.95 46.14
CA LYS A 57 6.88 -5.89 46.84
C LYS A 57 7.02 -5.53 48.33
N ASN A 58 8.12 -5.92 48.96
CA ASN A 58 8.39 -5.61 50.36
C ASN A 58 9.20 -4.32 50.55
N ARG A 59 9.49 -3.59 49.46
CA ARG A 59 10.16 -2.29 49.49
C ARG A 59 9.16 -1.20 49.89
N GLY A 60 8.94 -1.06 51.19
CA GLY A 60 8.04 -0.06 51.75
C GLY A 60 7.42 -0.40 53.11
N SER A 61 7.61 -1.63 53.61
CA SER A 61 7.10 -2.05 54.92
C SER A 61 8.18 -2.24 55.99
N GLY A 62 9.36 -1.63 55.81
CA GLY A 62 10.42 -1.58 56.83
C GLY A 62 10.45 -0.20 57.47
N GLY A 63 9.93 -0.09 58.70
CA GLY A 63 10.08 1.11 59.52
C GLY A 63 11.54 1.40 59.85
N ILE A 64 11.88 2.67 60.02
CA ILE A 64 13.23 3.17 60.25
C ILE A 64 13.74 2.66 61.62
N PRO A 65 14.94 2.06 61.71
CA PRO A 65 15.51 1.60 62.99
C PRO A 65 15.73 2.77 63.97
N GLY A 66 15.18 2.68 65.17
CA GLY A 66 15.42 3.62 66.28
C GLY A 66 14.21 4.44 66.77
N ALA A 67 13.00 4.17 66.28
CA ALA A 67 11.78 4.77 66.83
C ALA A 67 11.02 3.74 67.68
N ASP A 68 10.92 3.98 68.99
CA ASP A 68 10.05 3.20 69.87
C ASP A 68 8.57 3.48 69.55
N PRO A 69 7.72 2.45 69.39
CA PRO A 69 6.29 2.66 69.27
C PRO A 69 5.68 3.00 70.64
N PRO A 70 4.91 4.09 70.77
CA PRO A 70 4.19 4.39 72.00
C PRO A 70 3.03 3.40 72.23
N SER A 71 2.80 3.16 73.51
CA SER A 71 1.82 2.27 74.13
C SER A 71 0.38 2.53 73.69
N ALA A 72 -0.39 1.44 73.66
CA ALA A 72 -1.83 1.42 73.48
C ALA A 72 -2.56 2.25 74.54
N ASP A 73 -3.47 3.12 74.09
CA ASP A 73 -4.80 3.18 74.68
C ASP A 73 -5.84 3.65 73.66
N SER A 74 -7.04 3.13 73.83
CA SER A 74 -8.21 3.14 72.94
C SER A 74 -8.75 4.51 72.53
N THR A 75 -9.30 4.63 71.30
CA THR A 75 -10.70 5.03 71.05
C THR A 75 -11.10 4.89 69.58
N ASP A 76 -12.42 4.69 69.41
CA ASP A 76 -13.23 4.43 68.22
C ASP A 76 -13.04 5.38 67.03
N GLY A 77 -13.26 4.87 65.80
CA GLY A 77 -13.35 5.69 64.58
C GLY A 77 -13.30 4.89 63.26
N GLY A 78 -14.46 4.63 62.67
CA GLY A 78 -14.62 3.81 61.46
C GLY A 78 -14.15 4.42 60.14
N ALA A 79 -13.83 3.55 59.17
CA ALA A 79 -13.60 3.92 57.77
C ALA A 79 -14.27 2.93 56.79
N ASN A 80 -14.97 3.51 55.81
CA ASN A 80 -15.85 2.91 54.81
C ASN A 80 -15.20 1.83 53.91
N LYS A 81 -15.83 0.65 53.83
CA LYS A 81 -15.58 -0.38 52.81
C LYS A 81 -16.55 -0.24 51.63
N SER A 82 -16.01 -0.31 50.41
CA SER A 82 -16.72 -0.05 49.16
C SER A 82 -17.71 -1.17 48.74
N LYS A 83 -18.75 -0.76 48.01
CA LYS A 83 -19.97 -1.52 47.62
C LYS A 83 -19.74 -2.86 46.87
N ASN A 84 -18.55 -3.14 46.35
CA ASN A 84 -18.30 -4.38 45.58
C ASN A 84 -18.06 -5.63 46.44
N ALA A 85 -17.66 -5.48 47.71
CA ALA A 85 -17.46 -6.61 48.61
C ALA A 85 -18.79 -7.22 49.11
N LYS A 86 -19.78 -6.37 49.44
CA LYS A 86 -21.12 -6.81 49.92
C LYS A 86 -21.94 -7.55 48.85
N ARG A 87 -21.72 -7.28 47.56
CA ARG A 87 -22.51 -7.89 46.46
C ARG A 87 -22.03 -9.31 46.09
N ARG A 88 -20.75 -9.64 46.34
CA ARG A 88 -20.18 -10.97 46.11
C ARG A 88 -20.49 -11.97 47.23
N GLU A 89 -20.71 -11.51 48.46
CA GLU A 89 -21.17 -12.37 49.56
C GLU A 89 -22.66 -12.73 49.46
N ALA A 90 -23.51 -11.83 48.97
CA ALA A 90 -24.94 -12.09 48.78
C ALA A 90 -25.24 -13.07 47.61
N ALA A 91 -24.36 -13.15 46.60
CA ALA A 91 -24.50 -14.08 45.49
C ALA A 91 -24.02 -15.50 45.81
N ARG A 92 -23.09 -15.66 46.77
CA ARG A 92 -22.59 -16.97 47.23
C ARG A 92 -23.52 -17.68 48.22
N LYS A 93 -24.43 -16.96 48.86
CA LYS A 93 -25.43 -17.51 49.80
C LYS A 93 -26.76 -17.95 49.15
N LYS A 94 -26.97 -17.71 47.85
CA LYS A 94 -28.21 -18.07 47.14
C LYS A 94 -28.14 -19.36 46.31
N THR A 95 -26.98 -20.02 46.23
CA THR A 95 -26.78 -21.17 45.34
C THR A 95 -26.61 -22.51 46.05
N SER A 96 -26.81 -22.57 47.38
CA SER A 96 -26.59 -23.78 48.18
C SER A 96 -27.76 -24.16 49.09
N ALA A 97 -29.01 -23.87 48.67
CA ALA A 97 -30.21 -24.34 49.37
C ALA A 97 -31.41 -24.44 48.40
N GLN A 98 -31.54 -25.58 47.71
CA GLN A 98 -32.74 -26.44 47.71
C GLN A 98 -32.61 -27.53 46.64
N THR A 99 -32.68 -28.76 47.13
CA THR A 99 -32.78 -30.04 46.43
C THR A 99 -34.26 -30.47 46.31
N ASP A 100 -34.45 -31.48 45.46
CA ASP A 100 -35.49 -32.51 45.45
C ASP A 100 -36.69 -32.42 44.48
N GLU A 101 -36.58 -33.32 43.49
CA GLU A 101 -37.52 -34.33 42.95
C GLU A 101 -38.99 -34.01 42.64
N GLY A 102 -39.44 -34.52 41.48
CA GLY A 102 -40.75 -35.13 41.36
C GLY A 102 -41.52 -34.90 40.05
N ASP A 103 -41.52 -35.95 39.22
CA ASP A 103 -42.63 -36.44 38.39
C ASP A 103 -42.71 -36.23 36.85
N LEU A 104 -42.47 -37.38 36.19
CA LEU A 104 -43.14 -38.05 35.07
C LEU A 104 -43.82 -37.20 33.97
N ALA A 105 -43.40 -37.36 32.70
CA ALA A 105 -43.80 -38.42 31.77
C ALA A 105 -45.19 -38.25 31.14
N SER A 106 -45.25 -38.60 29.85
CA SER A 106 -46.44 -38.79 28.99
C SER A 106 -47.12 -37.56 28.36
N ALA A 107 -46.68 -37.24 27.13
CA ALA A 107 -47.49 -36.97 25.92
C ALA A 107 -46.53 -36.38 24.87
N LEU A 108 -46.02 -37.12 23.89
CA LEU A 108 -46.81 -37.65 22.80
C LEU A 108 -46.16 -38.90 22.16
N HIS A 109 -47.06 -39.86 21.97
CA HIS A 109 -46.98 -41.10 21.23
C HIS A 109 -46.69 -40.93 19.73
N ASN A 110 -46.09 -41.98 19.14
CA ASN A 110 -46.41 -42.66 17.87
C ASN A 110 -46.64 -41.80 16.60
N SER A 111 -46.25 -42.17 15.38
CA SER A 111 -45.64 -43.38 14.82
C SER A 111 -45.47 -43.13 13.31
N SER A 112 -44.27 -43.40 12.81
CA SER A 112 -43.96 -44.12 11.55
C SER A 112 -44.69 -43.82 10.21
N LEU A 113 -43.84 -43.58 9.19
CA LEU A 113 -43.89 -44.05 7.78
C LEU A 113 -44.83 -43.36 6.77
N SER A 114 -44.28 -42.69 5.75
CA SER A 114 -43.96 -43.30 4.43
C SER A 114 -43.67 -42.26 3.32
N ASP A 115 -42.98 -42.75 2.30
CA ASP A 115 -42.29 -42.16 1.13
C ASP A 115 -43.01 -41.13 0.23
N GLY A 116 -42.19 -40.34 -0.50
CA GLY A 116 -42.62 -39.70 -1.76
C GLY A 116 -41.78 -38.51 -2.26
N ASP A 117 -40.68 -38.80 -2.97
CA ASP A 117 -40.02 -38.08 -4.09
C ASP A 117 -39.97 -36.51 -4.24
N LYS A 118 -38.72 -36.02 -4.34
CA LYS A 118 -38.11 -35.02 -5.27
C LYS A 118 -38.70 -33.62 -5.53
N GLN A 119 -37.92 -32.58 -5.17
CA GLN A 119 -37.25 -31.58 -6.06
C GLN A 119 -36.59 -30.47 -5.21
N SER A 120 -35.27 -30.57 -4.96
CA SER A 120 -34.17 -29.79 -5.59
C SER A 120 -34.16 -28.27 -5.34
N LYS A 121 -33.34 -27.84 -4.36
CA LYS A 121 -32.73 -26.50 -4.29
C LYS A 121 -31.22 -26.63 -4.05
N ASP A 122 -30.47 -26.16 -5.04
CA ASP A 122 -29.01 -26.09 -5.10
C ASP A 122 -28.42 -25.06 -4.12
N VAL A 123 -27.45 -25.51 -3.31
CA VAL A 123 -26.22 -24.75 -3.00
C VAL A 123 -25.08 -25.77 -2.94
N GLN A 124 -24.10 -25.57 -3.82
CA GLN A 124 -23.09 -26.53 -4.25
C GLN A 124 -22.02 -26.84 -3.19
N ASP A 125 -21.75 -28.13 -3.09
CA ASP A 125 -20.67 -28.85 -2.41
C ASP A 125 -19.33 -28.68 -3.17
N PRO A 126 -18.22 -28.27 -2.54
CA PRO A 126 -16.90 -28.26 -3.15
C PRO A 126 -16.22 -29.63 -2.96
N SER A 127 -16.72 -30.64 -3.66
CA SER A 127 -16.02 -31.92 -3.83
C SER A 127 -16.22 -32.49 -5.24
N ILE A 128 -15.79 -31.75 -6.28
CA ILE A 128 -15.46 -32.34 -7.59
C ILE A 128 -14.15 -31.72 -8.08
N VAL A 129 -13.05 -32.37 -7.70
CA VAL A 129 -11.86 -32.49 -8.54
C VAL A 129 -11.93 -33.92 -9.08
N GLN A 130 -12.43 -34.08 -10.30
CA GLN A 130 -12.19 -35.30 -11.06
C GLN A 130 -10.85 -35.14 -11.79
N VAL A 131 -9.87 -35.91 -11.32
CA VAL A 131 -8.65 -36.23 -12.04
C VAL A 131 -8.98 -37.39 -12.98
N ALA A 132 -8.72 -37.23 -14.29
CA ALA A 132 -8.57 -38.35 -15.21
C ALA A 132 -7.07 -38.71 -15.32
N PRO A 133 -6.72 -39.98 -15.62
CA PRO A 133 -5.59 -40.67 -14.98
C PRO A 133 -4.24 -40.54 -15.70
N ASP A 134 -3.21 -40.63 -14.87
CA ASP A 134 -1.84 -41.14 -15.07
C ASP A 134 -0.92 -40.55 -16.16
N ALA A 135 0.02 -39.75 -15.68
CA ALA A 135 1.44 -39.98 -15.94
C ALA A 135 2.20 -39.84 -14.59
N GLN A 136 2.75 -40.95 -14.11
CA GLN A 136 3.42 -41.09 -12.82
C GLN A 136 4.53 -40.04 -12.61
N THR A 137 4.49 -39.34 -11.48
CA THR A 137 5.68 -38.78 -10.83
C THR A 137 5.54 -38.95 -9.33
N GLN A 138 6.44 -39.74 -8.75
CA GLN A 138 6.45 -40.09 -7.33
C GLN A 138 6.76 -38.85 -6.48
N GLY A 139 5.75 -38.28 -5.82
CA GLY A 139 5.89 -37.35 -4.69
C GLY A 139 5.47 -38.06 -3.41
N SER A 140 6.33 -38.04 -2.39
CA SER A 140 6.23 -38.89 -1.19
C SER A 140 4.93 -38.70 -0.38
N ASP A 141 4.34 -39.80 0.12
CA ASP A 141 3.16 -39.83 1.01
C ASP A 141 3.28 -38.87 2.23
N ALA A 142 4.51 -38.54 2.63
CA ALA A 142 4.82 -37.63 3.73
C ALA A 142 4.41 -36.17 3.48
N GLU A 143 4.46 -35.68 2.24
CA GLU A 143 4.07 -34.30 1.91
C GLU A 143 2.55 -34.13 1.94
N ALA A 144 1.80 -35.12 1.44
CA ALA A 144 0.34 -35.12 1.47
C ALA A 144 -0.20 -35.15 2.91
N GLU A 145 0.45 -35.92 3.79
CA GLU A 145 0.07 -35.98 5.21
C GLU A 145 0.36 -34.66 5.96
N THR A 146 1.48 -34.02 5.64
CA THR A 146 1.86 -32.72 6.20
C THR A 146 0.88 -31.62 5.78
N GLN A 147 0.50 -31.57 4.51
CA GLN A 147 -0.52 -30.63 4.01
C GLN A 147 -1.89 -30.83 4.66
N LYS A 148 -2.29 -32.09 4.91
CA LYS A 148 -3.54 -32.40 5.63
C LYS A 148 -3.52 -31.88 7.07
N LYS A 149 -2.39 -32.02 7.77
CA LYS A 149 -2.20 -31.49 9.14
C LYS A 149 -2.26 -29.96 9.17
N ILE A 150 -1.63 -29.29 8.21
CA ILE A 150 -1.69 -27.82 8.06
C ILE A 150 -3.14 -27.36 7.85
N ARG A 151 -3.88 -27.95 6.89
CA ARG A 151 -5.29 -27.60 6.62
C ARG A 151 -6.19 -27.75 7.85
N ASN A 152 -5.96 -28.79 8.65
CA ASN A 152 -6.73 -29.02 9.88
C ASN A 152 -6.46 -27.95 10.95
N GLN A 153 -5.21 -27.55 11.13
CA GLN A 153 -4.87 -26.48 12.09
C GLN A 153 -5.41 -25.12 11.63
N LEU A 154 -5.39 -24.83 10.32
CA LEU A 154 -5.97 -23.60 9.77
C LEU A 154 -7.48 -23.49 9.94
N LYS A 155 -8.22 -24.60 9.77
CA LYS A 155 -9.66 -24.62 10.05
C LYS A 155 -9.96 -24.25 11.50
N LYS A 156 -9.15 -24.72 12.45
CA LYS A 156 -9.28 -24.36 13.87
C LYS A 156 -8.97 -22.88 14.11
N LEU A 157 -7.95 -22.35 13.44
CA LEU A 157 -7.54 -20.95 13.55
C LEU A 157 -8.59 -19.99 12.98
N LYS A 158 -9.24 -20.37 11.87
CA LYS A 158 -10.40 -19.65 11.32
C LYS A 158 -11.57 -19.62 12.30
N ALA A 159 -11.89 -20.76 12.93
CA ALA A 159 -12.94 -20.81 13.95
C ALA A 159 -12.60 -19.93 15.17
N VAL A 160 -11.33 -19.82 15.55
CA VAL A 160 -10.88 -18.89 16.60
C VAL A 160 -11.07 -17.43 16.19
N SER A 161 -10.75 -17.07 14.95
CA SER A 161 -10.96 -15.72 14.41
C SER A 161 -12.45 -15.35 14.38
N GLU A 162 -13.33 -16.25 13.94
CA GLU A 162 -14.78 -16.07 13.98
C GLU A 162 -15.29 -15.86 15.42
N LEU A 163 -14.78 -16.62 16.40
CA LEU A 163 -15.13 -16.43 17.82
C LEU A 163 -14.62 -15.08 18.36
N LYS A 164 -13.44 -14.62 17.94
CA LYS A 164 -12.93 -13.27 18.28
C LYS A 164 -13.79 -12.17 17.69
N THR A 165 -14.24 -12.30 16.45
CA THR A 165 -15.15 -11.32 15.83
C THR A 165 -16.51 -11.25 16.54
N LYS A 166 -17.08 -12.39 16.95
CA LYS A 166 -18.30 -12.45 17.78
C LYS A 166 -18.09 -11.80 19.16
N LYS A 167 -16.94 -12.06 19.79
CA LYS A 167 -16.56 -11.39 21.05
C LYS A 167 -16.46 -9.87 20.88
N ALA A 168 -15.85 -9.41 19.78
CA ALA A 168 -15.69 -7.99 19.47
C ALA A 168 -17.02 -7.31 19.12
N ALA A 169 -17.98 -8.05 18.55
CA ALA A 169 -19.37 -7.63 18.34
C ALA A 169 -20.21 -7.60 19.63
N GLY A 170 -19.64 -7.94 20.79
CA GLY A 170 -20.31 -7.89 22.08
C GLY A 170 -21.14 -9.13 22.43
N GLU A 171 -21.06 -10.22 21.65
CA GLU A 171 -21.76 -11.46 21.94
C GLU A 171 -21.14 -12.19 23.17
N LYS A 172 -22.00 -12.73 24.04
CA LYS A 172 -21.56 -13.55 25.17
C LYS A 172 -21.12 -14.94 24.69
N LEU A 173 -19.83 -15.21 24.77
CA LEU A 173 -19.26 -16.53 24.46
C LEU A 173 -19.34 -17.50 25.64
N SER A 174 -19.48 -18.79 25.34
CA SER A 174 -19.42 -19.86 26.33
C SER A 174 -18.00 -20.05 26.88
N PRO A 175 -17.83 -20.66 28.08
CA PRO A 175 -16.51 -20.98 28.63
C PRO A 175 -15.63 -21.80 27.67
N ASP A 176 -16.22 -22.76 26.96
CA ASP A 176 -15.51 -23.58 25.98
C ASP A 176 -15.04 -22.78 24.75
N GLN A 177 -15.80 -21.78 24.34
CA GLN A 177 -15.40 -20.87 23.26
C GLN A 177 -14.24 -19.96 23.69
N LEU A 178 -14.21 -19.51 24.95
CA LEU A 178 -13.09 -18.73 25.50
C LEU A 178 -11.81 -19.58 25.60
N VAL A 179 -11.93 -20.85 25.96
CA VAL A 179 -10.80 -21.80 25.96
C VAL A 179 -10.26 -22.02 24.55
N LYS A 180 -11.13 -22.13 23.54
CA LYS A 180 -10.72 -22.23 22.12
C LYS A 180 -9.93 -21.00 21.66
N ILE A 181 -10.34 -19.79 22.08
CA ILE A 181 -9.59 -18.55 21.82
C ILE A 181 -8.21 -18.59 22.49
N GLY A 182 -8.12 -19.10 23.72
CA GLY A 182 -6.84 -19.23 24.44
C GLY A 182 -5.82 -20.18 23.81
N LYS A 183 -6.25 -21.07 22.90
CA LYS A 183 -5.37 -22.04 22.20
C LYS A 183 -4.74 -21.49 20.91
N GLU A 184 -4.97 -20.22 20.57
CA GLU A 184 -4.46 -19.62 19.35
C GLU A 184 -2.94 -19.68 19.21
N ALA A 185 -2.21 -19.34 20.28
CA ALA A 185 -0.74 -19.35 20.27
C ALA A 185 -0.18 -20.77 20.06
N GLU A 186 -0.86 -21.79 20.60
CA GLU A 186 -0.51 -23.20 20.42
C GLU A 186 -0.74 -23.64 18.97
N LEU A 187 -1.88 -23.25 18.37
CA LEU A 187 -2.19 -23.54 16.96
C LEU A 187 -1.19 -22.88 15.99
N LEU A 188 -0.77 -21.65 16.26
CA LEU A 188 0.25 -20.94 15.46
C LEU A 188 1.63 -21.62 15.58
N HIS A 189 2.00 -22.04 16.79
CA HIS A 189 3.25 -22.76 17.03
C HIS A 189 3.26 -24.15 16.37
N ASP A 190 2.15 -24.89 16.40
CA ASP A 190 2.00 -26.18 15.72
C ASP A 190 2.09 -26.03 14.20
N LEU A 191 1.50 -24.97 13.65
CA LEU A 191 1.63 -24.63 12.24
C LEU A 191 3.10 -24.37 11.87
N LYS A 192 3.83 -23.57 12.67
CA LYS A 192 5.25 -23.30 12.46
C LYS A 192 6.11 -24.57 12.47
N LYS A 193 5.81 -25.53 13.36
CA LYS A 193 6.46 -26.85 13.40
C LYS A 193 6.18 -27.71 12.16
N LEU A 194 5.02 -27.55 11.54
CA LEU A 194 4.64 -28.23 10.30
C LEU A 194 5.23 -27.57 9.04
N GLY A 195 6.11 -26.56 9.20
CA GLY A 195 6.68 -25.81 8.10
C GLY A 195 5.71 -24.78 7.49
N TYR A 196 4.62 -24.45 8.18
CA TYR A 196 3.67 -23.44 7.75
C TYR A 196 4.13 -22.05 8.19
N THR A 197 4.50 -21.21 7.23
CA THR A 197 5.04 -19.86 7.42
C THR A 197 3.95 -18.78 7.56
N GLY A 198 2.76 -19.15 8.03
CA GLY A 198 1.59 -18.26 8.06
C GLY A 198 0.66 -18.49 6.86
N PRO A 199 -0.49 -17.77 6.75
CA PRO A 199 -1.24 -17.73 5.49
C PRO A 199 -0.24 -17.59 4.34
N GLU A 200 -0.46 -18.25 3.21
CA GLU A 200 0.25 -17.89 1.99
C GLU A 200 -0.09 -16.41 1.72
N THR A 201 0.62 -15.49 2.39
CA THR A 201 0.48 -14.04 2.27
C THR A 201 0.82 -13.65 0.85
N VAL A 202 1.66 -14.46 0.21
CA VAL A 202 2.01 -14.43 -1.20
C VAL A 202 1.54 -15.71 -1.88
N PRO A 203 0.49 -15.63 -2.71
CA PRO A 203 0.08 -16.75 -3.55
C PRO A 203 1.27 -17.31 -4.35
N LYS A 204 1.36 -18.63 -4.48
CA LYS A 204 2.44 -19.23 -5.29
C LYS A 204 2.16 -19.00 -6.78
N PRO A 205 3.15 -18.57 -7.57
CA PRO A 205 3.00 -18.45 -9.02
C PRO A 205 2.64 -19.79 -9.65
N ARG A 206 1.86 -19.77 -10.72
CA ARG A 206 1.58 -20.94 -11.53
C ARG A 206 2.84 -21.45 -12.21
N PRO A 207 2.99 -22.77 -12.38
CA PRO A 207 4.12 -23.35 -13.11
C PRO A 207 4.15 -22.92 -14.58
N SER A 208 2.99 -22.79 -15.21
CA SER A 208 2.84 -22.41 -16.61
C SER A 208 1.89 -21.20 -16.79
N PRO A 209 2.11 -20.36 -17.82
CA PRO A 209 1.23 -19.23 -18.10
C PRO A 209 -0.20 -19.68 -18.39
N ASN A 210 -1.17 -18.82 -18.09
CA ASN A 210 -2.59 -19.08 -18.28
C ASN A 210 -2.92 -19.60 -19.71
N PRO A 211 -3.40 -20.85 -19.85
CA PRO A 211 -3.71 -21.41 -21.16
C PRO A 211 -4.96 -20.81 -21.81
N LEU A 212 -5.79 -20.09 -21.03
CA LEU A 212 -7.02 -19.44 -21.50
C LEU A 212 -6.77 -18.03 -22.05
N ALA A 213 -5.57 -17.47 -21.88
CA ALA A 213 -5.24 -16.13 -22.34
C ALA A 213 -4.55 -16.19 -23.71
N LYS A 214 -5.28 -16.58 -24.76
CA LYS A 214 -4.75 -16.68 -26.12
C LYS A 214 -4.90 -15.37 -26.89
N ASP A 215 -6.03 -14.68 -26.75
CA ASP A 215 -6.27 -13.37 -27.32
C ASP A 215 -6.68 -12.37 -26.23
N VAL A 216 -5.88 -11.31 -26.05
CA VAL A 216 -6.06 -10.31 -24.98
C VAL A 216 -6.18 -8.91 -25.58
N ALA A 217 -7.27 -8.20 -25.27
CA ALA A 217 -7.43 -6.81 -25.64
C ALA A 217 -7.04 -5.86 -24.50
N VAL A 218 -6.42 -4.75 -24.85
CA VAL A 218 -6.14 -3.63 -23.94
C VAL A 218 -6.80 -2.37 -24.49
N ILE A 219 -7.73 -1.80 -23.74
CA ILE A 219 -8.48 -0.60 -24.13
C ILE A 219 -7.85 0.62 -23.44
N GLY A 220 -7.37 1.56 -24.26
CA GLY A 220 -6.64 2.76 -23.87
C GLY A 220 -5.13 2.58 -24.05
N GLY A 221 -4.52 3.40 -24.89
CA GLY A 221 -3.10 3.42 -25.24
C GLY A 221 -2.29 4.46 -24.46
N GLY A 222 -2.73 4.80 -23.25
CA GLY A 222 -1.93 5.56 -22.28
C GLY A 222 -0.81 4.71 -21.67
N ILE A 223 -0.03 5.30 -20.76
CA ILE A 223 1.09 4.59 -20.12
C ILE A 223 0.65 3.29 -19.43
N THR A 224 -0.50 3.27 -18.77
CA THR A 224 -1.05 2.06 -18.14
C THR A 224 -1.28 0.97 -19.18
N GLY A 225 -1.98 1.26 -20.29
CA GLY A 225 -2.32 0.26 -21.29
C GLY A 225 -1.10 -0.26 -22.06
N LEU A 226 -0.19 0.64 -22.46
CA LEU A 226 1.07 0.26 -23.09
C LEU A 226 1.91 -0.65 -22.17
N THR A 227 1.98 -0.30 -20.88
CA THR A 227 2.72 -1.11 -19.89
C THR A 227 2.04 -2.46 -19.64
N THR A 228 0.71 -2.50 -19.59
CA THR A 228 -0.05 -3.75 -19.43
C THR A 228 0.22 -4.68 -20.60
N ALA A 229 0.08 -4.20 -21.84
CA ALA A 229 0.35 -4.97 -23.04
C ALA A 229 1.80 -5.47 -23.07
N TYR A 230 2.76 -4.64 -22.67
CA TYR A 230 4.16 -5.01 -22.58
C TYR A 230 4.37 -6.18 -21.61
N TYR A 231 3.89 -6.08 -20.37
CA TYR A 231 4.04 -7.16 -19.41
C TYR A 231 3.27 -8.44 -19.79
N ILE A 232 2.10 -8.33 -20.43
CA ILE A 232 1.40 -9.51 -20.97
C ILE A 232 2.27 -10.20 -22.03
N SER A 233 2.90 -9.43 -22.93
CA SER A 233 3.77 -10.00 -23.98
C SER A 233 4.99 -10.71 -23.41
N LEU A 234 5.47 -10.30 -22.23
CA LEU A 234 6.56 -10.97 -21.51
C LEU A 234 6.07 -12.20 -20.75
N TYR A 235 4.94 -12.09 -20.06
CA TYR A 235 4.43 -13.15 -19.18
C TYR A 235 3.74 -14.29 -19.91
N ILE A 236 3.17 -14.00 -21.09
CA ILE A 236 2.46 -14.94 -21.94
C ILE A 236 2.91 -14.72 -23.39
N PRO A 237 4.12 -15.18 -23.78
CA PRO A 237 4.70 -14.88 -25.10
C PRO A 237 3.85 -15.34 -26.30
N GLN A 238 3.02 -16.36 -26.10
CA GLN A 238 2.10 -16.91 -27.11
C GLN A 238 0.78 -16.14 -27.25
N ALA A 239 0.48 -15.20 -26.34
CA ALA A 239 -0.76 -14.44 -26.40
C ALA A 239 -0.72 -13.42 -27.54
N LYS A 240 -1.80 -13.38 -28.33
CA LYS A 240 -2.09 -12.30 -29.26
C LYS A 240 -2.65 -11.12 -28.47
N ILE A 241 -2.08 -9.94 -28.64
CA ILE A 241 -2.43 -8.75 -27.87
C ILE A 241 -2.92 -7.67 -28.83
N THR A 242 -4.10 -7.11 -28.58
CA THR A 242 -4.63 -5.99 -29.38
C THR A 242 -4.84 -4.77 -28.51
N ILE A 243 -4.19 -3.65 -28.85
CA ILE A 243 -4.33 -2.37 -28.13
C ILE A 243 -5.27 -1.47 -28.93
N TYR A 244 -6.33 -0.98 -28.29
CA TYR A 244 -7.29 -0.04 -28.86
C TYR A 244 -7.12 1.35 -28.23
N ASP A 245 -7.04 2.41 -29.03
CA ASP A 245 -7.07 3.79 -28.54
C ASP A 245 -7.96 4.65 -29.43
N LYS A 246 -8.76 5.53 -28.82
CA LYS A 246 -9.61 6.49 -29.55
C LYS A 246 -8.79 7.58 -30.25
N SER A 247 -7.60 7.87 -29.76
CA SER A 247 -6.68 8.87 -30.29
C SER A 247 -5.78 8.26 -31.36
N ASP A 248 -5.41 9.05 -32.35
CA ASP A 248 -4.38 8.66 -33.33
C ASP A 248 -2.97 8.58 -32.72
N LYS A 249 -2.77 9.29 -31.60
CA LYS A 249 -1.51 9.34 -30.84
C LYS A 249 -1.65 8.60 -29.52
N LEU A 250 -0.77 7.63 -29.32
CA LEU A 250 -0.62 6.88 -28.06
C LEU A 250 0.24 7.65 -27.06
N GLY A 251 0.17 7.24 -25.79
CA GLY A 251 0.92 7.80 -24.66
C GLY A 251 0.05 8.55 -23.66
N GLY A 252 -1.19 8.88 -24.04
CA GLY A 252 -2.14 9.59 -23.18
C GLY A 252 -1.58 10.93 -22.71
N TRP A 253 -1.58 11.17 -21.40
CA TRP A 253 -1.07 12.41 -20.82
C TRP A 253 0.46 12.55 -20.83
N MET A 254 1.21 11.50 -21.16
CA MET A 254 2.67 11.58 -21.32
C MET A 254 3.02 12.18 -22.67
N SER A 255 3.17 13.50 -22.73
CA SER A 255 3.46 14.23 -23.97
C SER A 255 4.58 15.25 -23.74
N SER A 256 5.66 15.09 -24.50
CA SER A 256 6.82 15.98 -24.52
C SER A 256 6.95 16.59 -25.92
N GLU A 257 7.28 17.88 -25.99
CA GLU A 257 7.45 18.63 -27.23
C GLU A 257 8.79 19.35 -27.22
N LYS A 258 9.59 19.15 -28.27
CA LYS A 258 10.87 19.85 -28.46
C LYS A 258 10.65 21.04 -29.38
N LEU A 259 11.12 22.20 -28.95
CA LEU A 259 10.99 23.47 -29.67
C LEU A 259 12.37 24.02 -30.01
N ALA A 260 12.53 24.50 -31.24
CA ALA A 260 13.72 25.23 -31.64
C ALA A 260 13.62 26.68 -31.15
N VAL A 261 14.69 27.15 -30.52
CA VAL A 261 14.88 28.51 -30.01
C VAL A 261 16.20 29.05 -30.56
N LYS A 262 16.47 30.35 -30.42
CA LYS A 262 17.64 30.99 -31.05
C LYS A 262 18.96 30.28 -30.76
N ASP A 263 19.17 29.84 -29.52
CA ASP A 263 20.43 29.24 -29.06
C ASP A 263 20.33 27.72 -28.83
N GLY A 264 19.41 27.03 -29.52
CA GLY A 264 19.32 25.56 -29.50
C GLY A 264 17.89 25.04 -29.44
N HIS A 265 17.66 24.09 -28.53
CA HIS A 265 16.36 23.45 -28.35
C HIS A 265 15.96 23.39 -26.88
N VAL A 266 14.66 23.56 -26.66
CA VAL A 266 14.00 23.53 -25.35
C VAL A 266 12.92 22.45 -25.35
N LEU A 267 12.78 21.72 -24.24
CA LEU A 267 11.77 20.69 -24.07
C LEU A 267 10.67 21.14 -23.12
N PHE A 268 9.43 21.10 -23.63
CA PHE A 268 8.21 21.33 -22.87
C PHE A 268 7.48 20.01 -22.59
N GLU A 269 7.13 19.81 -21.34
CA GLU A 269 6.25 18.71 -20.92
C GLU A 269 4.81 19.23 -20.86
N TRP A 270 3.86 18.41 -21.28
CA TRP A 270 2.42 18.75 -21.26
C TRP A 270 1.62 18.01 -20.19
N GLY A 271 2.28 17.10 -19.46
CA GLY A 271 1.68 16.34 -18.37
C GLY A 271 2.69 16.06 -17.26
N PRO A 272 3.03 14.79 -16.95
CA PRO A 272 4.03 14.49 -15.93
C PRO A 272 5.42 14.95 -16.39
N ARG A 273 6.21 15.48 -15.45
CA ARG A 273 7.57 16.03 -15.74
C ARG A 273 8.69 15.29 -15.07
N THR A 274 8.45 14.88 -13.83
CA THR A 274 9.44 14.25 -12.97
C THR A 274 8.83 13.02 -12.32
N LEU A 275 9.67 12.02 -12.07
CA LEU A 275 9.30 10.79 -11.37
C LEU A 275 10.10 10.68 -10.09
N ARG A 276 9.50 10.06 -9.08
CA ARG A 276 10.19 9.75 -7.83
C ARG A 276 10.80 8.36 -7.89
N PRO A 277 12.04 8.19 -7.38
CA PRO A 277 12.74 6.91 -7.42
C PRO A 277 12.33 5.95 -6.29
N ASP A 278 11.08 5.98 -5.81
CA ASP A 278 10.64 5.17 -4.67
C ASP A 278 10.75 3.65 -4.97
N LEU A 279 11.90 3.08 -4.65
CA LEU A 279 12.21 1.68 -4.90
C LEU A 279 11.64 0.73 -3.82
N ALA A 280 11.07 1.28 -2.75
CA ALA A 280 10.32 0.51 -1.78
C ALA A 280 8.86 0.30 -2.20
N GLY A 281 8.37 1.10 -3.16
CA GLY A 281 6.99 1.06 -3.66
C GLY A 281 6.90 1.06 -5.18
N SER A 282 5.96 1.84 -5.72
CA SER A 282 5.61 1.86 -7.15
C SER A 282 6.76 2.33 -8.08
N GLY A 283 7.75 3.05 -7.55
CA GLY A 283 8.92 3.50 -8.31
C GLY A 283 9.82 2.35 -8.75
N ALA A 284 9.87 1.24 -8.01
CA ALA A 284 10.60 0.03 -8.39
C ALA A 284 10.10 -0.56 -9.71
N ALA A 285 8.77 -0.58 -9.90
CA ALA A 285 8.16 -1.07 -11.14
C ALA A 285 8.60 -0.26 -12.36
N THR A 286 8.73 1.06 -12.16
CA THR A 286 9.10 2.01 -13.22
C THR A 286 10.60 1.99 -13.50
N ALA A 287 11.42 1.89 -12.47
CA ALA A 287 12.87 1.72 -12.61
C ALA A 287 13.18 0.42 -13.36
N ASN A 288 12.56 -0.70 -12.98
CA ASN A 288 12.73 -1.99 -13.65
C ASN A 288 12.30 -1.94 -15.12
N LEU A 289 11.13 -1.35 -15.42
CA LEU A 289 10.64 -1.21 -16.80
C LEU A 289 11.63 -0.41 -17.67
N LYS A 290 12.26 0.63 -17.14
CA LYS A 290 13.20 1.46 -17.89
C LYS A 290 14.53 0.75 -18.13
N ILE A 291 15.06 0.16 -17.06
CA ILE A 291 16.41 -0.38 -16.99
C ILE A 291 16.49 -1.75 -17.65
N ALA A 292 15.55 -2.65 -17.34
CA ALA A 292 15.63 -4.03 -17.80
C ALA A 292 15.02 -4.25 -19.19
N SER A 293 14.18 -3.32 -19.65
CA SER A 293 13.19 -3.60 -20.71
C SER A 293 13.17 -2.58 -21.86
N LEU A 294 13.47 -1.30 -21.61
CA LEU A 294 13.35 -0.25 -22.64
C LEU A 294 14.68 0.38 -23.09
N GLY A 295 15.78 0.13 -22.36
CA GLY A 295 17.09 0.70 -22.68
C GLY A 295 17.22 2.21 -22.43
N LEU A 296 16.30 2.80 -21.66
CA LEU A 296 16.23 4.25 -21.42
C LEU A 296 17.10 4.75 -20.26
N TYR A 297 17.98 3.89 -19.73
CA TYR A 297 18.81 4.20 -18.57
C TYR A 297 19.85 5.30 -18.85
N ASN A 298 20.38 5.35 -20.08
CA ASN A 298 21.31 6.39 -20.52
C ASN A 298 20.64 7.76 -20.73
N GLU A 299 19.32 7.82 -20.76
CA GLU A 299 18.58 9.08 -20.93
C GLU A 299 18.15 9.69 -19.60
N ILE A 300 18.50 9.09 -18.45
CA ILE A 300 18.06 9.57 -17.15
C ILE A 300 18.74 10.90 -16.83
N VAL A 301 17.90 11.89 -16.52
CA VAL A 301 18.32 13.20 -16.02
C VAL A 301 17.90 13.30 -14.57
N SER A 302 18.89 13.34 -13.69
CA SER A 302 18.70 13.18 -12.26
C SER A 302 18.79 14.51 -11.53
N THR A 303 17.95 14.70 -10.52
CA THR A 303 18.07 15.80 -9.55
C THR A 303 18.57 15.24 -8.21
N PRO A 304 19.85 15.50 -7.83
CA PRO A 304 20.40 15.04 -6.56
C PRO A 304 19.63 15.58 -5.36
N LYS A 305 19.60 14.83 -4.26
CA LYS A 305 18.99 15.27 -2.98
C LYS A 305 19.61 16.54 -2.39
N THR A 306 20.83 16.89 -2.82
CA THR A 306 21.56 18.10 -2.39
C THR A 306 21.25 19.33 -3.24
N SER A 307 20.63 19.17 -4.42
CA SER A 307 20.30 20.31 -5.30
C SER A 307 19.27 21.23 -4.64
N PRO A 308 19.31 22.56 -4.88
CA PRO A 308 18.23 23.48 -4.52
C PRO A 308 16.86 22.97 -4.98
N ALA A 309 16.76 22.39 -6.18
CA ALA A 309 15.53 21.82 -6.72
C ALA A 309 14.96 20.65 -5.90
N ALA A 310 15.79 19.96 -5.11
CA ALA A 310 15.38 18.88 -4.23
C ALA A 310 15.08 19.35 -2.80
N THR A 311 15.79 20.37 -2.33
CA THR A 311 15.76 20.83 -0.94
C THR A 311 14.77 21.98 -0.71
N ASN A 312 14.48 22.77 -1.74
CA ASN A 312 13.67 23.98 -1.65
C ASN A 312 12.33 23.80 -2.35
N ARG A 313 11.27 23.88 -1.55
CA ARG A 313 9.87 23.96 -1.98
C ARG A 313 9.27 25.21 -1.37
N TYR A 314 8.53 25.98 -2.15
CA TYR A 314 7.96 27.24 -1.68
C TYR A 314 6.42 27.19 -1.68
N ILE A 315 5.80 28.02 -0.84
CA ILE A 315 4.37 28.31 -0.89
C ILE A 315 4.22 29.82 -1.02
N TYR A 316 3.38 30.26 -1.96
CA TYR A 316 3.05 31.68 -2.08
C TYR A 316 1.99 32.04 -1.02
N TYR A 317 2.36 32.87 -0.04
CA TYR A 317 1.47 33.25 1.06
C TYR A 317 1.86 34.58 1.73
N PRO A 318 0.88 35.48 1.93
CA PRO A 318 -0.08 35.88 0.91
C PRO A 318 0.60 36.73 -0.19
N ASP A 319 1.65 37.47 0.15
CA ASP A 319 2.31 38.47 -0.69
C ASP A 319 3.74 38.10 -1.12
N HIS A 320 4.29 36.99 -0.63
CA HIS A 320 5.63 36.53 -0.98
C HIS A 320 5.77 35.00 -0.94
N LEU A 321 6.90 34.50 -1.46
CA LEU A 321 7.23 33.08 -1.41
C LEU A 321 7.88 32.70 -0.08
N VAL A 322 7.21 31.83 0.66
CA VAL A 322 7.71 31.25 1.91
C VAL A 322 8.36 29.90 1.62
N ARG A 323 9.62 29.74 2.01
CA ARG A 323 10.35 28.46 1.87
C ARG A 323 9.85 27.47 2.93
N MET A 324 9.45 26.28 2.49
CA MET A 324 9.03 25.22 3.40
C MET A 324 10.23 24.59 4.11
N PRO A 325 10.10 24.24 5.41
CA PRO A 325 11.14 23.52 6.15
C PRO A 325 11.54 22.23 5.43
N GLY A 326 12.77 22.16 4.96
CA GLY A 326 13.35 20.99 4.30
C GLY A 326 14.11 20.07 5.28
N PRO A 327 14.60 18.91 4.81
CA PRO A 327 15.49 18.04 5.59
C PRO A 327 16.71 18.84 6.03
N ALA A 328 16.88 19.03 7.34
CA ALA A 328 17.96 19.86 7.85
C ALA A 328 19.28 19.07 7.86
N THR A 329 20.28 19.58 7.14
CA THR A 329 21.61 18.97 7.01
C THR A 329 22.65 19.64 7.91
N GLY A 330 22.24 20.14 9.07
CA GLY A 330 23.13 20.77 10.04
C GLY A 330 22.45 21.76 10.99
N PRO A 331 23.09 22.14 12.11
CA PRO A 331 22.49 22.92 13.19
C PRO A 331 21.95 24.28 12.74
N MET A 332 22.61 24.94 11.80
CA MET A 332 22.13 26.20 11.22
C MET A 332 20.83 26.02 10.40
N SER A 333 20.70 24.92 9.66
CA SER A 333 19.47 24.61 8.92
C SER A 333 18.32 24.30 9.88
N TYR A 334 18.57 23.56 10.97
CA TYR A 334 17.58 23.35 12.02
C TYR A 334 17.12 24.66 12.66
N LEU A 335 18.06 25.56 12.98
CA LEU A 335 17.72 26.87 13.54
C LEU A 335 16.89 27.68 12.55
N SER A 336 17.27 27.72 11.26
CA SER A 336 16.52 28.45 10.23
C SER A 336 15.09 27.90 10.05
N ASN A 337 14.91 26.58 10.13
CA ASN A 337 13.59 25.96 10.05
C ASN A 337 12.73 26.34 11.27
N ILE A 338 13.31 26.35 12.47
CA ILE A 338 12.61 26.76 13.70
C ILE A 338 12.23 28.23 13.63
N VAL A 339 13.14 29.11 13.20
CA VAL A 339 12.86 30.53 13.01
C VAL A 339 11.70 30.70 12.02
N THR A 340 11.77 30.07 10.85
CA THR A 340 10.71 30.12 9.83
C THR A 340 9.36 29.68 10.40
N LEU A 341 9.31 28.59 11.16
CA LEU A 341 8.08 28.11 11.81
C LEU A 341 7.49 29.09 12.84
N LEU A 342 8.33 29.92 13.47
CA LEU A 342 7.92 30.88 14.50
C LEU A 342 7.61 32.27 13.93
N THR A 343 8.28 32.68 12.86
CA THR A 343 8.17 34.03 12.29
C THR A 343 7.13 34.11 11.19
N GLU A 344 6.94 33.05 10.40
CA GLU A 344 6.08 33.11 9.23
C GLU A 344 4.60 32.93 9.60
N PRO A 345 3.70 33.85 9.17
CA PRO A 345 2.27 33.76 9.47
C PRO A 345 1.60 32.51 8.89
N ILE A 346 2.20 31.89 7.87
CA ILE A 346 1.71 30.63 7.28
C ILE A 346 1.64 29.49 8.31
N PHE A 347 2.49 29.53 9.34
CA PHE A 347 2.57 28.55 10.44
C PHE A 347 1.91 29.04 11.74
N GLN A 348 1.17 30.16 11.70
CA GLN A 348 0.54 30.70 12.90
C GLN A 348 -0.43 29.69 13.52
N GLY A 349 -0.20 29.35 14.80
CA GLY A 349 -0.99 28.35 15.52
C GLY A 349 -0.60 26.89 15.23
N ALA A 350 0.31 26.63 14.30
CA ALA A 350 0.74 25.27 13.95
C ALA A 350 1.34 24.52 15.15
N ILE A 351 2.21 25.17 15.92
CA ILE A 351 2.82 24.58 17.12
C ILE A 351 1.76 24.24 18.16
N GLY A 352 0.80 25.14 18.39
CA GLY A 352 -0.32 24.91 19.31
C GLY A 352 -1.17 23.71 18.88
N SER A 353 -1.50 23.63 17.60
CA SER A 353 -2.23 22.49 17.02
C SER A 353 -1.45 21.18 17.11
N MET A 354 -0.14 21.19 16.87
CA MET A 354 0.71 19.99 17.01
C MET A 354 0.79 19.50 18.46
N LEU A 355 0.86 20.42 19.44
CA LEU A 355 0.86 20.07 20.86
C LEU A 355 -0.52 19.58 21.34
N ALA A 356 -1.59 20.06 20.73
CA ALA A 356 -2.95 19.64 21.04
C ALA A 356 -3.35 18.32 20.37
N GLU A 357 -2.74 17.95 19.23
CA GLU A 357 -3.08 16.76 18.43
C GLU A 357 -3.17 15.46 19.25
N PRO A 358 -2.24 15.16 20.19
CA PRO A 358 -2.32 13.98 21.04
C PRO A 358 -3.59 13.87 21.90
N PHE A 359 -4.27 14.99 22.14
CA PHE A 359 -5.48 15.10 22.94
C PHE A 359 -6.75 15.24 22.08
N VAL A 360 -6.62 15.29 20.75
CA VAL A 360 -7.75 15.35 19.83
C VAL A 360 -8.44 13.98 19.82
N GLN A 361 -9.76 13.99 19.93
CA GLN A 361 -10.55 12.77 19.92
C GLN A 361 -10.46 12.06 18.56
N ASP A 362 -10.24 10.75 18.61
CA ASP A 362 -10.26 9.89 17.43
C ASP A 362 -11.63 9.84 16.78
N ARG A 363 -11.65 9.51 15.48
CA ARG A 363 -12.89 9.33 14.72
C ARG A 363 -13.79 8.27 15.36
N SER A 364 -15.09 8.40 15.11
CA SER A 364 -16.05 7.35 15.45
C SER A 364 -15.73 6.06 14.70
N LYS A 365 -15.80 4.91 15.38
CA LYS A 365 -15.63 3.58 14.74
C LYS A 365 -16.67 3.27 13.67
N ALA A 366 -17.81 3.97 13.68
CA ALA A 366 -18.86 3.83 12.67
C ALA A 366 -18.56 4.63 11.39
N LEU A 367 -17.64 5.60 11.46
CA LEU A 367 -17.28 6.43 10.31
C LEU A 367 -16.42 5.62 9.34
N ARG A 368 -16.93 5.41 8.14
CA ARG A 368 -16.24 4.62 7.10
C ARG A 368 -15.20 5.44 6.35
N ASP A 369 -15.50 6.70 6.08
CA ASP A 369 -14.61 7.63 5.38
C ASP A 369 -14.97 9.07 5.76
N GLU A 370 -14.03 9.99 5.61
CA GLU A 370 -14.23 11.43 5.75
C GLU A 370 -13.36 12.19 4.75
N SER A 371 -13.63 13.47 4.55
CA SER A 371 -12.80 14.27 3.65
C SER A 371 -11.44 14.56 4.28
N VAL A 372 -10.40 14.70 3.46
CA VAL A 372 -9.07 15.18 3.87
C VAL A 372 -9.18 16.50 4.64
N GLY A 373 -9.98 17.45 4.16
CA GLY A 373 -10.18 18.75 4.80
C GLY A 373 -10.67 18.61 6.24
N HIS A 374 -11.82 17.97 6.47
CA HIS A 374 -12.38 17.76 7.82
C HIS A 374 -11.43 16.98 8.75
N PHE A 375 -10.74 15.95 8.25
CA PHE A 375 -9.76 15.19 9.06
C PHE A 375 -8.61 16.09 9.54
N LEU A 376 -8.02 16.87 8.64
CA LEU A 376 -6.89 17.73 8.95
C LEU A 376 -7.30 18.93 9.80
N GLU A 377 -8.48 19.52 9.58
CA GLU A 377 -8.96 20.62 10.43
C GLU A 377 -9.16 20.18 11.87
N ARG A 378 -9.73 18.98 12.07
CA ARG A 378 -9.97 18.41 13.41
C ARG A 378 -8.66 18.16 14.15
N ARG A 379 -7.62 17.68 13.48
CA ARG A 379 -6.35 17.27 14.10
C ARG A 379 -5.29 18.37 14.16
N PHE A 380 -5.17 19.15 13.10
CA PHE A 380 -4.08 20.13 12.90
C PHE A 380 -4.58 21.57 12.78
N GLY A 381 -5.90 21.79 12.87
CA GLY A 381 -6.49 23.12 12.78
C GLY A 381 -6.64 23.64 11.35
N LYS A 382 -7.38 24.75 11.23
CA LYS A 382 -7.71 25.36 9.93
C LYS A 382 -6.50 25.93 9.21
N THR A 383 -5.58 26.58 9.94
CA THR A 383 -4.40 27.22 9.35
C THR A 383 -3.53 26.24 8.57
N ILE A 384 -3.12 25.12 9.19
CA ILE A 384 -2.31 24.09 8.51
C ILE A 384 -3.07 23.50 7.32
N THR A 385 -4.39 23.29 7.49
CA THR A 385 -5.21 22.69 6.44
C THR A 385 -5.35 23.59 5.22
N HIS A 386 -5.67 24.87 5.42
CA HIS A 386 -5.86 25.84 4.33
C HIS A 386 -4.58 26.38 3.74
N ASN A 387 -3.49 26.45 4.51
CA ASN A 387 -2.22 27.03 4.03
C ASN A 387 -1.26 25.98 3.46
N LEU A 388 -1.18 24.79 4.06
CA LEU A 388 -0.18 23.80 3.71
C LEU A 388 -0.79 22.60 3.00
N ALA A 389 -1.84 22.02 3.58
CA ALA A 389 -2.46 20.85 2.99
C ALA A 389 -3.11 21.21 1.65
N SER A 390 -3.80 22.35 1.54
CA SER A 390 -4.45 22.75 0.29
C SER A 390 -3.45 22.87 -0.86
N ALA A 391 -2.34 23.57 -0.64
CA ALA A 391 -1.24 23.70 -1.59
C ALA A 391 -0.71 22.33 -2.02
N PHE A 392 -0.48 21.41 -1.06
CA PHE A 392 -0.03 20.05 -1.36
C PHE A 392 -1.01 19.27 -2.25
N PHE A 393 -2.32 19.34 -1.96
CA PHE A 393 -3.36 18.67 -2.75
C PHE A 393 -3.60 19.34 -4.11
N HIS A 394 -3.41 20.65 -4.23
CA HIS A 394 -3.33 21.34 -5.53
C HIS A 394 -2.16 20.79 -6.37
N GLY A 395 -1.00 20.58 -5.76
CA GLY A 395 0.20 20.12 -6.45
C GLY A 395 0.16 18.66 -6.95
N ILE A 396 -0.64 17.79 -6.34
CA ILE A 396 -0.74 16.37 -6.74
C ILE A 396 -2.04 16.07 -7.50
N TYR A 397 -3.17 16.54 -6.96
CA TYR A 397 -4.50 16.18 -7.46
C TYR A 397 -5.21 17.33 -8.17
N ALA A 398 -4.66 18.55 -8.09
CA ALA A 398 -5.35 19.76 -8.51
C ALA A 398 -6.77 19.87 -7.89
N GLY A 399 -6.95 19.27 -6.71
CA GLY A 399 -8.26 18.92 -6.15
C GLY A 399 -8.62 19.64 -4.86
N ASP A 400 -9.91 19.61 -4.52
CA ASP A 400 -10.49 20.20 -3.32
C ASP A 400 -10.41 19.23 -2.11
N LEU A 401 -9.77 19.66 -1.02
CA LEU A 401 -9.60 18.85 0.18
C LEU A 401 -10.92 18.37 0.80
N TYR A 402 -11.99 19.16 0.69
CA TYR A 402 -13.28 18.82 1.31
C TYR A 402 -14.07 17.79 0.52
N LYS A 403 -13.69 17.54 -0.74
CA LYS A 403 -14.30 16.52 -1.57
C LYS A 403 -13.52 15.22 -1.54
N LEU A 404 -12.20 15.28 -1.30
CA LEU A 404 -11.29 14.14 -1.42
C LEU A 404 -11.29 13.23 -0.17
N SER A 405 -11.27 11.91 -0.38
CA SER A 405 -11.26 10.87 0.67
C SER A 405 -9.93 10.77 1.41
N VAL A 406 -9.97 10.85 2.74
CA VAL A 406 -8.77 10.65 3.58
C VAL A 406 -8.37 9.17 3.63
N GLU A 407 -9.34 8.24 3.65
CA GLU A 407 -9.06 6.80 3.67
C GLU A 407 -8.28 6.38 2.40
N THR A 408 -8.56 7.03 1.27
CA THR A 408 -7.88 6.74 0.00
C THR A 408 -6.54 7.44 -0.12
N LEU A 409 -6.47 8.73 0.21
CA LEU A 409 -5.31 9.58 -0.11
C LEU A 409 -4.28 9.72 1.01
N LEU A 410 -4.69 9.56 2.27
CA LEU A 410 -3.81 9.55 3.42
C LEU A 410 -4.00 8.24 4.21
N PRO A 411 -3.89 7.07 3.54
CA PRO A 411 -4.31 5.79 4.11
C PRO A 411 -3.46 5.40 5.33
N ARG A 412 -2.20 5.86 5.39
CA ARG A 412 -1.32 5.67 6.55
C ARG A 412 -1.80 6.44 7.78
N LEU A 413 -2.16 7.71 7.62
CA LEU A 413 -2.68 8.53 8.73
C LEU A 413 -4.04 8.00 9.20
N TRP A 414 -4.88 7.57 8.26
CA TRP A 414 -6.14 6.90 8.55
C TRP A 414 -5.94 5.61 9.34
N ALA A 415 -4.95 4.78 8.99
CA ALA A 415 -4.66 3.55 9.72
C ALA A 415 -4.13 3.80 11.14
N ILE A 416 -3.26 4.81 11.32
CA ILE A 416 -2.70 5.18 12.62
C ILE A 416 -3.80 5.68 13.57
N GLU A 417 -4.70 6.55 13.10
CA GLU A 417 -5.85 6.99 13.91
C GLU A 417 -6.79 5.82 14.24
N GLY A 418 -6.96 4.86 13.33
CA GLY A 418 -7.91 3.75 13.48
C GLY A 418 -7.39 2.55 14.30
N GLY A 419 -6.17 2.61 14.83
CA GLY A 419 -5.49 1.51 15.51
C GLY A 419 -6.23 0.95 16.72
N GLU A 420 -5.85 -0.25 17.18
CA GLU A 420 -6.52 -0.92 18.30
C GLU A 420 -6.52 -0.07 19.58
N ALA A 421 -7.69 -0.03 20.24
CA ALA A 421 -8.09 0.93 21.27
C ALA A 421 -7.29 0.93 22.58
N ASN A 422 -6.22 0.15 22.71
CA ASN A 422 -5.44 0.06 23.95
C ASN A 422 -4.23 1.00 24.00
N GLU A 423 -3.96 1.77 22.94
CA GLU A 423 -2.86 2.75 22.90
C GLU A 423 -3.34 4.05 22.25
N SER A 424 -4.25 4.78 22.89
CA SER A 424 -4.73 6.09 22.43
C SER A 424 -3.65 7.17 22.58
N MET A 425 -2.56 7.04 21.83
CA MET A 425 -1.61 8.11 21.58
C MET A 425 -1.98 8.72 20.22
N GLY A 426 -2.09 10.05 20.14
CA GLY A 426 -2.42 10.73 18.88
C GLY A 426 -1.45 10.40 17.74
N VAL A 427 -1.84 10.77 16.52
CA VAL A 427 -1.16 10.36 15.29
C VAL A 427 0.29 10.82 15.28
N LEU A 428 0.57 12.04 15.74
CA LEU A 428 1.92 12.58 15.81
C LEU A 428 2.80 11.79 16.79
N LEU A 429 2.29 11.51 17.98
CA LEU A 429 3.07 10.81 19.01
C LEU A 429 3.39 9.38 18.58
N ARG A 430 2.45 8.69 17.91
CA ARG A 430 2.70 7.38 17.30
C ARG A 430 3.75 7.46 16.18
N MET A 431 3.68 8.46 15.31
CA MET A 431 4.68 8.62 14.25
C MET A 431 6.08 8.88 14.80
N VAL A 432 6.20 9.67 15.88
CA VAL A 432 7.47 9.94 16.58
C VAL A 432 8.00 8.68 17.25
N ASP A 433 7.16 7.94 17.98
CA ASP A 433 7.54 6.67 18.62
C ASP A 433 8.05 5.64 17.59
N MET A 434 7.35 5.49 16.47
CA MET A 434 7.80 4.64 15.36
C MET A 434 9.14 5.10 14.78
N ALA A 435 9.32 6.41 14.58
CA ALA A 435 10.57 6.95 14.06
C ALA A 435 11.76 6.72 15.01
N LEU A 436 11.55 6.90 16.33
CA LEU A 436 12.57 6.63 17.36
C LEU A 436 12.96 5.15 17.42
N LYS A 437 12.01 4.24 17.18
CA LYS A 437 12.25 2.79 17.10
C LYS A 437 12.76 2.35 15.71
N GLY A 438 12.90 3.28 14.75
CA GLY A 438 13.25 2.97 13.36
C GLY A 438 12.19 2.16 12.61
N GLN A 439 11.00 1.97 13.19
CA GLN A 439 9.92 1.16 12.64
C GLN A 439 9.21 1.86 11.48
N LYS A 440 8.84 1.10 10.46
CA LYS A 440 8.10 1.60 9.30
C LYS A 440 6.75 0.91 9.19
N LEU A 441 5.69 1.69 8.99
CA LEU A 441 4.36 1.16 8.67
C LEU A 441 4.27 0.99 7.15
N ILE A 442 4.17 -0.24 6.68
CA ILE A 442 4.11 -0.59 5.25
C ILE A 442 2.78 -1.28 4.98
N ASN A 443 2.18 -1.01 3.81
CA ASN A 443 0.96 -1.69 3.41
C ASN A 443 1.27 -3.13 3.00
N LEU A 444 0.47 -4.11 3.42
CA LEU A 444 0.71 -5.52 3.07
C LEU A 444 0.77 -5.72 1.55
N SER A 445 -0.03 -4.99 0.76
CA SER A 445 0.01 -5.11 -0.69
C SER A 445 1.34 -4.67 -1.32
N ASP A 446 2.08 -3.76 -0.66
CA ASP A 446 3.43 -3.36 -1.08
C ASP A 446 4.44 -4.47 -0.79
N VAL A 447 4.29 -5.14 0.36
CA VAL A 447 5.10 -6.30 0.73
C VAL A 447 4.89 -7.44 -0.28
N VAL A 448 3.63 -7.79 -0.56
CA VAL A 448 3.25 -8.81 -1.54
C VAL A 448 3.78 -8.45 -2.94
N PHE A 449 3.63 -7.19 -3.36
CA PHE A 449 4.14 -6.74 -4.65
C PHE A 449 5.67 -6.92 -4.75
N ARG A 450 6.41 -6.53 -3.71
CA ARG A 450 7.87 -6.66 -3.67
C ARG A 450 8.32 -8.12 -3.77
N GLU A 451 7.64 -9.01 -3.07
CA GLU A 451 7.98 -10.43 -3.06
C GLU A 451 7.67 -11.10 -4.40
N PHE A 452 6.50 -10.82 -5.00
CA PHE A 452 6.20 -11.28 -6.35
C PHE A 452 7.14 -10.73 -7.40
N ASN A 453 7.47 -9.44 -7.30
CA ASN A 453 8.44 -8.84 -8.18
C ASN A 453 9.77 -9.60 -8.04
N SER A 454 10.22 -9.89 -6.83
CA SER A 454 11.45 -10.65 -6.57
C SER A 454 11.41 -12.10 -7.06
N SER A 455 10.26 -12.80 -7.01
CA SER A 455 10.12 -14.20 -7.41
C SER A 455 9.94 -14.42 -8.92
N LEU A 456 9.30 -13.48 -9.62
CA LEU A 456 9.23 -13.45 -11.10
C LEU A 456 10.56 -13.03 -11.76
N HIS A 457 11.50 -12.47 -10.99
CA HIS A 457 12.78 -11.91 -11.48
C HIS A 457 13.90 -12.92 -11.76
N LEU A 458 13.64 -14.23 -11.71
CA LEU A 458 14.60 -15.21 -12.21
C LEU A 458 14.96 -14.95 -13.69
N ALA A 459 13.98 -14.59 -14.52
CA ALA A 459 14.20 -14.28 -15.94
C ALA A 459 14.70 -12.83 -16.20
N GLU A 460 14.38 -11.85 -15.34
CA GLU A 460 14.77 -10.43 -15.50
C GLU A 460 16.11 -10.07 -14.81
N GLY A 461 16.62 -10.93 -13.91
CA GLY A 461 17.81 -10.69 -13.08
C GLY A 461 19.11 -10.43 -13.85
N LEU A 462 19.20 -10.92 -15.09
CA LEU A 462 20.37 -10.72 -15.97
C LEU A 462 20.56 -9.24 -16.40
N ASN A 463 19.48 -8.45 -16.47
CA ASN A 463 19.57 -7.03 -16.87
C ASN A 463 19.66 -6.08 -15.67
N LEU A 464 19.15 -6.47 -14.49
CA LEU A 464 19.29 -5.69 -13.25
C LEU A 464 20.75 -5.57 -12.79
N ILE A 465 21.60 -6.55 -13.10
CA ILE A 465 23.02 -6.58 -12.71
C ILE A 465 23.89 -5.72 -13.62
N LYS A 466 23.59 -5.68 -14.93
CA LYS A 466 24.25 -4.75 -15.85
C LYS A 466 24.10 -3.29 -15.41
N HIS A 467 23.06 -2.99 -14.64
CA HIS A 467 22.68 -1.63 -14.25
C HIS A 467 22.49 -1.43 -12.75
N ALA A 468 23.08 -2.30 -11.91
CA ALA A 468 23.01 -2.16 -10.44
C ALA A 468 23.47 -0.78 -9.97
N GLU A 469 24.53 -0.24 -10.59
CA GLU A 469 25.02 1.12 -10.35
C GLU A 469 23.98 2.19 -10.71
N THR A 470 23.24 2.00 -11.80
CA THR A 470 22.17 2.93 -12.20
C THR A 470 21.00 2.88 -11.22
N MET A 471 20.67 1.71 -10.69
CA MET A 471 19.66 1.57 -9.64
C MET A 471 20.07 2.28 -8.35
N THR A 472 21.32 2.13 -7.95
CA THR A 472 21.90 2.86 -6.81
C THR A 472 21.91 4.36 -7.03
N ARG A 473 22.25 4.83 -8.24
CA ARG A 473 22.17 6.25 -8.62
C ARG A 473 20.75 6.78 -8.39
N ILE A 474 19.75 6.09 -8.95
CA ILE A 474 18.33 6.45 -8.82
C ILE A 474 17.87 6.48 -7.36
N GLN A 475 18.31 5.54 -6.51
CA GLN A 475 17.95 5.52 -5.07
C GLN A 475 18.37 6.78 -4.30
N ASN A 476 19.49 7.39 -4.68
CA ASN A 476 20.04 8.57 -4.03
C ASN A 476 19.55 9.89 -4.62
N GLU A 477 18.63 9.84 -5.58
CA GLU A 477 18.03 11.00 -6.22
C GLU A 477 16.73 11.43 -5.52
N SER A 478 16.38 12.71 -5.66
CA SER A 478 15.08 13.22 -5.18
C SER A 478 13.99 12.97 -6.21
N VAL A 479 14.27 13.38 -7.44
CA VAL A 479 13.44 13.19 -8.61
C VAL A 479 14.32 12.99 -9.84
N TYR A 480 13.76 12.43 -10.88
CA TYR A 480 14.44 12.29 -12.17
C TYR A 480 13.46 12.43 -13.33
N THR A 481 13.98 12.78 -14.50
CA THR A 481 13.28 12.85 -15.78
C THR A 481 14.10 12.15 -16.88
N LEU A 482 13.69 12.27 -18.14
CA LEU A 482 14.40 11.72 -19.30
C LEU A 482 14.87 12.85 -20.21
N ALA A 483 16.04 12.69 -20.84
CA ALA A 483 16.67 13.72 -21.67
C ALA A 483 15.79 14.11 -22.87
N ASN A 484 15.04 13.15 -23.41
CA ASN A 484 14.05 13.36 -24.47
C ASN A 484 12.62 13.58 -23.94
N GLY A 485 12.47 13.87 -22.65
CA GLY A 485 11.20 14.05 -21.96
C GLY A 485 10.54 12.74 -21.56
N LEU A 486 9.61 12.79 -20.60
CA LEU A 486 8.91 11.59 -20.11
C LEU A 486 8.05 10.93 -21.19
N GLY A 487 7.61 11.66 -22.21
CA GLY A 487 6.92 11.11 -23.39
C GLY A 487 7.73 10.04 -24.13
N SER A 488 9.07 10.07 -24.03
CA SER A 488 9.95 9.03 -24.59
C SER A 488 9.66 7.64 -24.03
N LEU A 489 9.18 7.53 -22.77
CA LEU A 489 8.80 6.27 -22.16
C LEU A 489 7.65 5.59 -22.93
N ALA A 490 6.59 6.35 -23.22
CA ALA A 490 5.45 5.86 -23.99
C ALA A 490 5.84 5.58 -25.45
N ALA A 491 6.67 6.43 -26.06
CA ALA A 491 7.15 6.24 -27.42
C ALA A 491 7.99 4.96 -27.57
N GLN A 492 8.87 4.68 -26.60
CA GLN A 492 9.70 3.48 -26.62
C GLN A 492 8.88 2.22 -26.37
N LEU A 493 7.90 2.25 -25.46
CA LEU A 493 6.95 1.15 -25.30
C LEU A 493 6.19 0.85 -26.59
N LYS A 494 5.68 1.89 -27.27
CA LYS A 494 5.03 1.74 -28.57
C LYS A 494 5.97 1.08 -29.60
N LYS A 495 7.24 1.50 -29.63
CA LYS A 495 8.24 0.95 -30.55
C LYS A 495 8.50 -0.54 -30.28
N VAL A 496 8.75 -0.91 -29.01
CA VAL A 496 9.01 -2.30 -28.61
C VAL A 496 7.80 -3.19 -28.87
N LEU A 497 6.60 -2.72 -28.54
CA LEU A 497 5.35 -3.44 -28.83
C LEU A 497 5.12 -3.60 -30.32
N GLY A 498 5.38 -2.57 -31.13
CA GLY A 498 5.23 -2.65 -32.59
C GLY A 498 6.23 -3.56 -33.28
N GLN A 499 7.34 -3.93 -32.61
CA GLN A 499 8.30 -4.92 -33.10
C GLN A 499 7.87 -6.36 -32.80
N ASN A 500 6.91 -6.56 -31.90
CA ASN A 500 6.42 -7.89 -31.54
C ASN A 500 5.31 -8.34 -32.51
N PRO A 501 5.47 -9.45 -33.25
CA PRO A 501 4.49 -9.92 -34.23
C PRO A 501 3.15 -10.32 -33.61
N ASN A 502 3.11 -10.61 -32.29
CA ASN A 502 1.89 -10.97 -31.58
C ASN A 502 1.11 -9.75 -31.08
N VAL A 503 1.60 -8.52 -31.30
CA VAL A 503 0.95 -7.29 -30.84
C VAL A 503 0.39 -6.48 -32.02
N ALA A 504 -0.89 -6.17 -31.97
CA ALA A 504 -1.56 -5.28 -32.91
C ALA A 504 -1.98 -3.97 -32.22
N ILE A 505 -1.63 -2.83 -32.81
CA ILE A 505 -2.01 -1.51 -32.32
C ILE A 505 -3.07 -0.90 -33.24
N ARG A 506 -4.25 -0.60 -32.70
CA ARG A 506 -5.38 0.04 -33.39
C ARG A 506 -5.65 1.42 -32.79
N ALA A 507 -5.01 2.44 -33.35
CA ALA A 507 -5.25 3.84 -33.01
C ALA A 507 -6.45 4.40 -33.78
N GLY A 508 -7.08 5.48 -33.28
CA GLY A 508 -8.30 6.05 -33.87
C GLY A 508 -9.54 5.14 -33.78
N CYS A 509 -9.50 4.13 -32.90
CA CYS A 509 -10.55 3.11 -32.74
C CYS A 509 -11.19 3.24 -31.33
N PRO A 510 -12.25 4.06 -31.18
CA PRO A 510 -12.97 4.16 -29.91
C PRO A 510 -13.79 2.89 -29.65
N ILE A 511 -13.69 2.35 -28.42
CA ILE A 511 -14.51 1.23 -27.96
C ILE A 511 -15.62 1.75 -27.05
N GLU A 512 -16.87 1.45 -27.40
CA GLU A 512 -18.06 1.95 -26.70
C GLU A 512 -18.84 0.84 -25.98
N SER A 513 -18.70 -0.41 -26.42
CA SER A 513 -19.37 -1.57 -25.82
C SER A 513 -18.40 -2.73 -25.62
N ALA A 514 -18.68 -3.52 -24.58
CA ALA A 514 -17.99 -4.77 -24.30
C ALA A 514 -19.03 -5.77 -23.79
N VAL A 515 -19.22 -6.87 -24.53
CA VAL A 515 -20.31 -7.80 -24.29
C VAL A 515 -19.75 -9.18 -24.00
N PHE A 516 -20.11 -9.75 -22.84
CA PHE A 516 -19.60 -11.03 -22.40
C PHE A 516 -20.54 -12.18 -22.79
N ASP A 517 -19.99 -13.18 -23.49
CA ASP A 517 -20.69 -14.44 -23.74
C ASP A 517 -20.26 -15.51 -22.73
N LYS A 518 -21.21 -15.97 -21.90
CA LYS A 518 -20.98 -17.00 -20.88
C LYS A 518 -20.66 -18.37 -21.48
N GLY A 519 -21.17 -18.66 -22.68
CA GLY A 519 -20.96 -19.95 -23.35
C GLY A 519 -19.51 -20.12 -23.79
N SER A 520 -19.02 -19.16 -24.59
CA SER A 520 -17.63 -19.15 -25.07
C SER A 520 -16.62 -18.61 -24.06
N LYS A 521 -17.07 -17.92 -23.00
CA LYS A 521 -16.23 -17.17 -22.04
C LYS A 521 -15.36 -16.10 -22.70
N THR A 522 -15.86 -15.50 -23.77
CA THR A 522 -15.18 -14.44 -24.52
C THR A 522 -15.91 -13.11 -24.38
N ILE A 523 -15.19 -12.02 -24.60
CA ILE A 523 -15.72 -10.66 -24.63
C ILE A 523 -15.62 -10.13 -26.05
N THR A 524 -16.76 -9.69 -26.58
CA THR A 524 -16.82 -9.01 -27.88
C THR A 524 -16.84 -7.50 -27.66
N LEU A 525 -15.85 -6.81 -28.22
CA LEU A 525 -15.75 -5.35 -28.21
C LEU A 525 -16.43 -4.78 -29.45
N GLY A 526 -17.21 -3.72 -29.26
CA GLY A 526 -17.86 -2.96 -30.32
C GLY A 526 -17.30 -1.55 -30.42
N GLY A 527 -16.94 -1.14 -31.64
CA GLY A 527 -16.46 0.19 -31.95
C GLY A 527 -17.56 1.26 -31.90
N GLY A 528 -17.14 2.52 -31.77
CA GLY A 528 -18.01 3.70 -31.84
C GLY A 528 -18.17 4.26 -33.26
N ASN A 529 -19.34 4.87 -33.51
CA ASN A 529 -19.66 5.69 -34.68
C ASN A 529 -19.42 5.05 -36.08
N GLY A 530 -20.22 4.03 -36.43
CA GLY A 530 -20.34 3.51 -37.80
C GLY A 530 -19.33 2.43 -38.20
N ASP A 531 -18.34 2.14 -37.35
CA ASP A 531 -17.45 0.99 -37.53
C ASP A 531 -18.17 -0.31 -37.12
N LYS A 532 -18.51 -1.15 -38.10
CA LYS A 532 -19.16 -2.44 -37.88
C LYS A 532 -18.20 -3.53 -37.42
N THR A 533 -16.92 -3.22 -37.22
CA THR A 533 -15.93 -4.22 -36.83
C THR A 533 -16.06 -4.53 -35.34
N SER A 534 -16.61 -5.71 -35.04
CA SER A 534 -16.55 -6.32 -33.72
C SER A 534 -15.33 -7.23 -33.62
N SER A 535 -14.71 -7.26 -32.44
CA SER A 535 -13.54 -8.11 -32.17
C SER A 535 -13.72 -8.87 -30.87
N THR A 536 -13.52 -10.18 -30.92
CA THR A 536 -13.72 -11.07 -29.78
C THR A 536 -12.37 -11.46 -29.16
N HIS A 537 -12.29 -11.41 -27.83
CA HIS A 537 -11.07 -11.67 -27.07
C HIS A 537 -11.37 -12.51 -25.82
N ASP A 538 -10.39 -13.26 -25.32
CA ASP A 538 -10.53 -14.10 -24.11
C ASP A 538 -10.48 -13.26 -22.83
N TYR A 539 -9.62 -12.23 -22.82
CA TYR A 539 -9.48 -11.27 -21.73
C TYR A 539 -9.47 -9.85 -22.26
N VAL A 540 -10.01 -8.93 -21.48
CA VAL A 540 -10.03 -7.49 -21.77
C VAL A 540 -9.50 -6.73 -20.56
N VAL A 541 -8.51 -5.87 -20.78
CA VAL A 541 -8.07 -4.89 -19.77
C VAL A 541 -8.51 -3.50 -20.20
N SER A 542 -9.41 -2.89 -19.44
CA SER A 542 -9.81 -1.50 -19.63
C SER A 542 -8.94 -0.57 -18.78
N THR A 543 -8.34 0.42 -19.44
CA THR A 543 -7.62 1.51 -18.75
C THR A 543 -8.38 2.84 -18.78
N LEU A 544 -9.64 2.78 -19.20
CA LEU A 544 -10.53 3.94 -19.29
C LEU A 544 -11.15 4.28 -17.93
N GLY A 545 -11.78 5.45 -17.87
CA GLY A 545 -12.48 5.92 -16.68
C GLY A 545 -13.86 5.28 -16.46
N PRO A 546 -14.62 5.76 -15.45
CA PRO A 546 -15.88 5.15 -15.03
C PRO A 546 -17.02 5.24 -16.04
N ALA A 547 -17.10 6.31 -16.84
CA ALA A 547 -18.17 6.44 -17.84
C ALA A 547 -18.12 5.34 -18.93
N PRO A 548 -16.99 5.09 -19.61
CA PRO A 548 -16.89 3.94 -20.53
C PRO A 548 -17.14 2.60 -19.84
N LEU A 549 -16.69 2.42 -18.60
CA LEU A 549 -16.92 1.18 -17.86
C LEU A 549 -18.41 0.94 -17.59
N HIS A 550 -19.14 1.99 -17.22
CA HIS A 550 -20.59 1.93 -17.02
C HIS A 550 -21.30 1.47 -18.30
N ASN A 551 -20.95 2.06 -19.45
CA ASN A 551 -21.48 1.65 -20.76
C ASN A 551 -21.16 0.19 -21.08
N PHE A 552 -19.95 -0.28 -20.76
CA PHE A 552 -19.58 -1.70 -20.96
C PHE A 552 -20.49 -2.61 -20.14
N VAL A 553 -20.59 -2.36 -18.84
CA VAL A 553 -21.44 -3.14 -17.92
C VAL A 553 -22.90 -3.12 -18.38
N GLU A 554 -23.41 -1.96 -18.79
CA GLU A 554 -24.76 -1.81 -19.32
C GLU A 554 -24.96 -2.62 -20.60
N SER A 555 -24.07 -2.49 -21.58
CA SER A 555 -24.16 -3.21 -22.86
C SER A 555 -24.18 -4.74 -22.69
N SER A 556 -23.37 -5.27 -21.76
CA SER A 556 -23.35 -6.70 -21.43
C SER A 556 -24.63 -7.15 -20.72
N ALA A 557 -25.18 -6.33 -19.81
CA ALA A 557 -26.44 -6.62 -19.13
C ALA A 557 -27.63 -6.61 -20.09
N THR A 558 -27.70 -5.63 -21.00
CA THR A 558 -28.76 -5.50 -21.99
C THR A 558 -28.83 -6.71 -22.93
N LEU A 559 -27.69 -7.25 -23.38
CA LEU A 559 -27.69 -8.48 -24.21
C LEU A 559 -28.39 -9.64 -23.49
N ARG A 560 -28.22 -9.75 -22.17
CA ARG A 560 -28.83 -10.79 -21.33
C ARG A 560 -30.26 -10.45 -20.89
N GLN A 561 -30.86 -9.38 -21.42
CA GLN A 561 -32.18 -8.87 -21.01
C GLN A 561 -32.25 -8.60 -19.50
N ALA A 562 -31.13 -8.19 -18.89
CA ALA A 562 -31.02 -7.87 -17.48
C ALA A 562 -30.74 -6.36 -17.30
N SER A 563 -31.17 -5.81 -16.17
CA SER A 563 -30.80 -4.44 -15.77
C SER A 563 -29.52 -4.43 -14.94
N ILE A 564 -28.66 -3.43 -15.16
CA ILE A 564 -27.52 -3.14 -14.29
C ILE A 564 -27.99 -2.88 -12.85
N SER A 565 -27.20 -3.31 -11.86
CA SER A 565 -27.47 -2.97 -10.46
C SER A 565 -27.43 -1.45 -10.27
N PRO A 566 -28.45 -0.83 -9.64
CA PRO A 566 -28.45 0.60 -9.35
C PRO A 566 -27.22 1.04 -8.55
N SER A 567 -26.69 0.16 -7.69
CA SER A 567 -25.46 0.42 -6.92
C SER A 567 -24.24 0.66 -7.81
N VAL A 568 -24.10 -0.08 -8.92
CA VAL A 568 -22.96 0.05 -9.84
C VAL A 568 -23.08 1.35 -10.62
N THR A 569 -24.28 1.69 -11.11
CA THR A 569 -24.55 2.97 -11.78
C THR A 569 -24.25 4.15 -10.87
N THR A 570 -24.79 4.15 -9.64
CA THR A 570 -24.53 5.22 -8.67
C THR A 570 -23.05 5.36 -8.36
N SER A 571 -22.34 4.24 -8.13
CA SER A 571 -20.91 4.25 -7.87
C SER A 571 -20.09 4.74 -9.08
N CYS A 572 -20.42 4.33 -10.30
CA CYS A 572 -19.74 4.81 -11.50
C CYS A 572 -19.95 6.33 -11.70
N THR A 573 -21.18 6.82 -11.52
CA THR A 573 -21.48 8.25 -11.61
C THR A 573 -20.76 9.05 -10.53
N HIS A 574 -20.71 8.53 -9.30
CA HIS A 574 -20.08 9.23 -8.19
C HIS A 574 -18.57 9.39 -8.37
N VAL A 575 -17.90 8.34 -8.86
CA VAL A 575 -16.43 8.34 -9.08
C VAL A 575 -16.01 8.87 -10.45
N ASN A 576 -16.96 9.18 -11.35
CA ASN A 576 -16.69 9.81 -12.64
C ASN A 576 -16.39 11.32 -12.49
N ARG A 577 -15.35 11.64 -11.72
CA ARG A 577 -14.91 13.01 -11.44
C ARG A 577 -13.43 13.14 -11.79
N ALA A 578 -13.11 14.07 -12.67
CA ALA A 578 -11.75 14.52 -12.92
C ALA A 578 -11.75 16.03 -13.09
N VAL A 579 -10.61 16.64 -12.78
CA VAL A 579 -10.43 18.08 -12.95
C VAL A 579 -9.73 18.37 -14.29
N THR A 580 -10.01 19.56 -14.81
CA THR A 580 -9.38 20.11 -16.01
C THR A 580 -8.29 21.08 -15.59
N VAL A 581 -7.12 20.98 -16.21
CA VAL A 581 -5.96 21.83 -15.90
C VAL A 581 -5.41 22.43 -17.20
N MET A 582 -5.11 23.71 -17.17
CA MET A 582 -4.34 24.38 -18.22
C MET A 582 -2.87 24.38 -17.84
N VAL A 583 -2.03 23.84 -18.73
CA VAL A 583 -0.58 23.84 -18.57
C VAL A 583 -0.01 24.93 -19.46
N VAL A 584 0.63 25.94 -18.87
CA VAL A 584 1.27 27.04 -19.61
C VAL A 584 2.78 26.90 -19.46
N ASN A 585 3.49 26.70 -20.56
CA ASN A 585 4.95 26.62 -20.61
C ASN A 585 5.52 27.93 -21.17
N LEU A 586 6.48 28.52 -20.45
CA LEU A 586 7.17 29.74 -20.85
C LEU A 586 8.69 29.51 -20.82
N TYR A 587 9.39 30.02 -21.83
CA TYR A 587 10.84 30.00 -21.92
C TYR A 587 11.38 31.41 -22.13
N TYR A 588 12.38 31.76 -21.34
CA TYR A 588 13.11 33.01 -21.36
C TYR A 588 14.57 32.71 -21.71
N SER A 589 15.15 33.47 -22.65
CA SER A 589 16.56 33.31 -23.04
C SER A 589 17.52 33.72 -21.91
N GLU A 590 17.05 34.56 -20.98
CA GLU A 590 17.79 34.95 -19.77
C GLU A 590 17.84 33.80 -18.76
N PRO A 591 19.03 33.32 -18.34
CA PRO A 591 19.16 32.17 -17.44
C PRO A 591 18.83 32.46 -15.97
N ASP A 592 18.99 33.71 -15.52
CA ASP A 592 18.87 34.12 -14.12
C ASP A 592 17.62 34.99 -13.87
N ILE A 593 16.53 34.74 -14.60
CA ILE A 593 15.29 35.54 -14.47
C ILE A 593 14.55 35.26 -13.15
N ILE A 594 14.77 34.07 -12.56
CA ILE A 594 14.27 33.78 -11.21
C ILE A 594 15.21 34.44 -10.21
N PRO A 595 14.71 35.26 -9.27
CA PRO A 595 15.53 35.84 -8.22
C PRO A 595 16.31 34.76 -7.46
N SER A 596 17.62 34.96 -7.25
CA SER A 596 18.52 33.94 -6.70
C SER A 596 18.11 33.40 -5.33
N GLN A 597 17.34 34.17 -4.54
CA GLN A 597 16.77 33.74 -3.27
C GLN A 597 15.68 32.65 -3.39
N TYR A 598 15.11 32.46 -4.59
CA TYR A 598 14.01 31.53 -4.85
C TYR A 598 14.43 30.26 -5.59
N SER A 599 15.73 29.94 -5.65
CA SER A 599 16.16 28.70 -6.28
C SER A 599 15.53 27.48 -5.61
N GLY A 600 14.85 26.65 -6.41
CA GLY A 600 14.16 25.45 -5.95
C GLY A 600 13.33 24.75 -7.01
N PHE A 601 12.45 23.84 -6.58
CA PHE A 601 11.57 23.12 -7.52
C PHE A 601 10.47 24.02 -8.12
N GLY A 602 10.09 25.07 -7.40
CA GLY A 602 8.92 25.90 -7.66
C GLY A 602 8.08 26.11 -6.41
N TYR A 603 6.87 26.64 -6.61
CA TYR A 603 5.95 26.98 -5.54
C TYR A 603 4.51 26.57 -5.81
N LEU A 604 3.74 26.42 -4.74
CA LEU A 604 2.31 26.12 -4.77
C LEU A 604 1.52 27.29 -4.19
N ILE A 605 0.28 27.44 -4.65
CA ILE A 605 -0.63 28.50 -4.17
C ILE A 605 -1.74 27.82 -3.36
N PRO A 606 -1.86 28.11 -2.05
CA PRO A 606 -2.87 27.51 -1.20
C PRO A 606 -4.25 28.13 -1.42
N SER A 607 -5.29 27.42 -0.96
CA SER A 607 -6.67 27.91 -1.00
C SER A 607 -6.94 29.09 -0.07
N SER A 608 -6.04 29.39 0.86
CA SER A 608 -6.13 30.55 1.75
C SER A 608 -5.74 31.86 1.08
N VAL A 609 -5.05 31.82 -0.07
CA VAL A 609 -4.73 33.05 -0.84
C VAL A 609 -6.03 33.61 -1.40
N PRO A 610 -6.35 34.88 -1.10
CA PRO A 610 -7.56 35.53 -1.60
C PRO A 610 -7.65 35.57 -3.14
N VAL A 611 -8.87 35.57 -3.67
CA VAL A 611 -9.11 35.55 -5.12
C VAL A 611 -8.57 36.80 -5.82
N ASP A 612 -8.52 37.95 -5.13
CA ASP A 612 -7.87 39.17 -5.63
C ASP A 612 -6.36 38.99 -5.86
N GLN A 613 -5.71 38.12 -5.08
CA GLN A 613 -4.29 37.82 -5.21
C GLN A 613 -4.01 36.62 -6.12
N ASN A 614 -5.00 35.78 -6.41
CA ASN A 614 -4.94 34.68 -7.38
C ASN A 614 -6.20 34.63 -8.31
N PRO A 615 -6.50 35.70 -9.08
CA PRO A 615 -7.65 35.77 -9.96
C PRO A 615 -7.55 34.76 -11.10
N GLU A 616 -6.33 34.37 -11.47
CA GLU A 616 -6.06 33.37 -12.49
C GLU A 616 -6.48 31.96 -12.04
N ARG A 617 -6.71 31.71 -10.74
CA ARG A 617 -6.97 30.38 -10.17
C ARG A 617 -5.82 29.41 -10.43
N ALA A 618 -4.60 29.90 -10.29
CA ALA A 618 -3.41 29.09 -10.43
C ALA A 618 -3.21 28.17 -9.23
N LEU A 619 -2.68 26.99 -9.50
CA LEU A 619 -2.36 25.95 -8.53
C LEU A 619 -0.91 26.07 -8.04
N GLY A 620 -0.02 26.54 -8.92
CA GLY A 620 1.40 26.71 -8.64
C GLY A 620 2.23 26.88 -9.90
N VAL A 621 3.54 27.09 -9.68
CA VAL A 621 4.54 27.27 -10.73
C VAL A 621 5.72 26.33 -10.49
N ILE A 622 6.17 25.68 -11.56
CA ILE A 622 7.33 24.78 -11.55
C ILE A 622 8.50 25.50 -12.22
N PHE A 623 9.67 25.45 -11.57
CA PHE A 623 10.92 25.95 -12.13
C PHE A 623 11.54 24.83 -12.96
N GLY A 624 11.14 24.78 -14.23
CA GLY A 624 11.48 23.72 -15.17
C GLY A 624 12.99 23.55 -15.32
N SER A 625 13.73 24.65 -15.54
CA SER A 625 15.19 24.61 -15.74
C SER A 625 15.94 23.98 -14.57
N GLU A 626 15.49 24.19 -13.33
CA GLU A 626 16.16 23.67 -12.13
C GLU A 626 15.95 22.15 -11.95
N SER A 627 14.84 21.62 -12.46
CA SER A 627 14.49 20.20 -12.34
C SER A 627 14.82 19.37 -13.58
N SER A 628 15.02 20.01 -14.75
CA SER A 628 15.36 19.33 -16.00
C SER A 628 16.82 19.47 -16.46
N GLY A 629 17.59 20.38 -15.86
CA GLY A 629 19.00 20.62 -16.17
C GLY A 629 19.28 21.13 -17.59
N GLN A 630 20.36 21.91 -17.76
CA GLN A 630 20.88 22.30 -19.08
C GLN A 630 21.93 21.28 -19.56
N ARG A 631 22.05 21.07 -20.87
CA ARG A 631 23.00 20.15 -21.49
C ARG A 631 24.27 20.93 -21.80
N GLY A 632 25.29 20.81 -20.94
CA GLY A 632 26.56 21.53 -21.08
C GLY A 632 27.77 20.71 -20.62
N PRO A 633 29.00 21.05 -21.08
CA PRO A 633 30.23 20.32 -20.75
C PRO A 633 30.55 20.34 -19.24
N ASP A 634 30.03 21.32 -18.50
CA ASP A 634 30.28 21.50 -17.05
C ASP A 634 29.27 20.75 -16.16
N ASN A 635 28.20 20.17 -16.73
CA ASN A 635 27.21 19.39 -15.98
C ASN A 635 27.63 17.92 -15.81
N VAL A 636 28.85 17.72 -15.35
CA VAL A 636 29.36 16.42 -14.92
C VAL A 636 29.15 16.31 -13.42
N LEU A 637 28.09 15.62 -12.99
CA LEU A 637 28.02 15.17 -11.60
C LEU A 637 28.99 13.99 -11.45
N LYS A 638 30.09 14.22 -10.73
CA LYS A 638 30.94 13.15 -10.21
C LYS A 638 30.11 12.35 -9.22
N VAL A 639 29.82 11.09 -9.55
CA VAL A 639 29.12 10.18 -8.64
C VAL A 639 30.10 9.09 -8.27
N GLU A 640 30.60 9.18 -7.04
CA GLU A 640 31.37 8.11 -6.43
C GLU A 640 30.44 6.94 -6.12
N VAL A 641 30.61 5.79 -6.78
CA VAL A 641 29.91 4.55 -6.41
C VAL A 641 30.74 3.82 -5.35
N PRO A 642 30.26 3.67 -4.11
CA PRO A 642 30.99 2.95 -3.08
C PRO A 642 31.02 1.44 -3.35
N ARG A 643 32.18 0.82 -3.20
CA ARG A 643 32.37 -0.65 -3.32
C ARG A 643 31.42 -1.48 -2.45
N SER A 644 30.96 -0.92 -1.32
CA SER A 644 30.02 -1.55 -0.39
C SER A 644 28.69 -1.96 -1.03
N ILE A 645 28.24 -1.23 -2.04
CA ILE A 645 26.94 -1.44 -2.68
C ILE A 645 26.96 -2.65 -3.62
N ILE A 646 28.07 -2.84 -4.35
CA ILE A 646 28.26 -4.03 -5.20
C ILE A 646 28.36 -5.28 -4.32
N ARG A 647 29.07 -5.20 -3.19
CA ARG A 647 29.16 -6.31 -2.22
C ARG A 647 27.82 -6.67 -1.60
N GLU A 648 27.00 -5.68 -1.22
CA GLU A 648 25.64 -5.94 -0.70
C GLU A 648 24.80 -6.73 -1.71
N HIS A 649 24.90 -6.40 -3.00
CA HIS A 649 24.22 -7.14 -4.06
C HIS A 649 24.77 -8.56 -4.20
N ILE A 650 26.09 -8.76 -4.19
CA ILE A 650 26.73 -10.09 -4.21
C ILE A 650 26.18 -10.94 -3.05
N THR A 651 26.16 -10.41 -1.83
CA THR A 651 25.64 -11.12 -0.65
C THR A 651 24.17 -11.50 -0.81
N ARG A 652 23.36 -10.62 -1.42
CA ARG A 652 21.94 -10.91 -1.68
C ARG A 652 21.77 -12.04 -2.70
N VAL A 653 22.56 -12.05 -3.76
CA VAL A 653 22.56 -13.13 -4.77
C VAL A 653 22.99 -14.46 -4.14
N GLU A 654 24.06 -14.45 -3.33
CA GLU A 654 24.56 -15.63 -2.62
C GLU A 654 23.49 -16.20 -1.67
N ARG A 655 22.76 -15.34 -0.96
CA ARG A 655 21.64 -15.75 -0.11
C ARG A 655 20.52 -16.39 -0.94
N SER A 656 20.08 -15.74 -2.02
CA SER A 656 19.04 -16.31 -2.89
C SER A 656 19.46 -17.64 -3.52
N LEU A 657 20.75 -17.81 -3.84
CA LEU A 657 21.28 -19.08 -4.33
C LEU A 657 21.25 -20.16 -3.23
N SER A 658 21.63 -19.81 -1.99
CA SER A 658 21.56 -20.70 -0.82
C SER A 658 20.12 -21.12 -0.51
N ASP A 659 19.15 -20.21 -0.60
CA ASP A 659 17.73 -20.50 -0.37
C ASP A 659 17.16 -21.43 -1.45
N LEU A 660 17.58 -21.22 -2.70
CA LEU A 660 17.24 -22.08 -3.82
C LEU A 660 17.86 -23.48 -3.67
N GLU A 661 19.10 -23.56 -3.16
CA GLU A 661 19.82 -24.80 -2.84
C GLU A 661 19.18 -25.60 -1.71
N ALA A 662 18.63 -24.92 -0.70
CA ALA A 662 17.96 -25.57 0.43
C ALA A 662 16.63 -26.24 0.04
N THR A 663 16.02 -25.85 -1.09
CA THR A 663 14.72 -26.35 -1.53
C THR A 663 14.85 -27.37 -2.66
N HIS A 664 14.76 -28.66 -2.30
CA HIS A 664 14.98 -29.80 -3.21
C HIS A 664 13.80 -29.99 -4.21
N SER A 665 13.89 -29.40 -5.41
CA SER A 665 12.93 -29.61 -6.50
C SER A 665 13.58 -29.46 -7.88
N ASP A 666 13.27 -30.38 -8.80
CA ASP A 666 13.83 -30.44 -10.17
C ASP A 666 13.44 -29.24 -11.06
N TYR A 667 12.38 -28.49 -10.71
CA TYR A 667 11.93 -27.31 -11.45
C TYR A 667 12.81 -26.05 -11.28
N LYS A 668 14.00 -26.18 -10.67
CA LYS A 668 14.86 -25.05 -10.26
C LYS A 668 16.25 -25.02 -10.89
N GLU A 669 16.58 -25.94 -11.80
CA GLU A 669 17.90 -25.93 -12.47
C GLU A 669 18.17 -24.63 -13.24
N GLU A 670 17.20 -24.15 -14.00
CA GLU A 670 17.36 -22.97 -14.85
C GLU A 670 17.53 -21.67 -14.03
N PRO A 671 16.71 -21.43 -12.99
CA PRO A 671 16.96 -20.42 -11.97
C PRO A 671 18.34 -20.45 -11.32
N ARG A 672 18.80 -21.65 -10.97
CA ARG A 672 20.09 -21.88 -10.33
C ARG A 672 21.23 -21.46 -11.26
N ARG A 673 21.18 -21.89 -12.53
CA ARG A 673 22.16 -21.52 -13.55
C ARG A 673 22.19 -20.00 -13.78
N GLN A 674 21.03 -19.35 -13.80
CA GLN A 674 20.94 -17.89 -13.92
C GLN A 674 21.59 -17.17 -12.73
N LEU A 675 21.28 -17.56 -11.49
CA LEU A 675 21.89 -16.96 -10.30
C LEU A 675 23.41 -17.19 -10.23
N GLN A 676 23.90 -18.38 -10.60
CA GLN A 676 25.34 -18.68 -10.65
C GLN A 676 26.08 -17.87 -11.73
N SER A 677 25.48 -17.74 -12.93
CA SER A 677 25.99 -16.88 -14.01
C SER A 677 26.04 -15.41 -13.58
N MET A 678 25.10 -14.97 -12.73
CA MET A 678 25.06 -13.58 -12.31
C MET A 678 26.00 -13.30 -11.13
N LEU A 679 26.20 -14.27 -10.23
CA LEU A 679 27.22 -14.19 -9.18
C LEU A 679 28.64 -14.08 -9.77
N SER A 680 28.94 -14.85 -10.81
CA SER A 680 30.23 -14.77 -11.52
C SER A 680 30.42 -13.42 -12.19
N THR A 681 29.41 -12.92 -12.90
CA THR A 681 29.43 -11.58 -13.52
C THR A 681 29.66 -10.47 -12.49
N LEU A 682 28.99 -10.52 -11.33
CA LEU A 682 29.15 -9.52 -10.26
C LEU A 682 30.54 -9.52 -9.64
N LYS A 683 31.11 -10.72 -9.40
CA LYS A 683 32.47 -10.87 -8.88
C LYS A 683 33.54 -10.43 -9.88
N GLU A 684 33.27 -10.59 -11.18
CA GLU A 684 34.12 -10.08 -12.25
C GLU A 684 34.02 -8.54 -12.34
N LYS A 685 32.81 -7.98 -12.28
CA LYS A 685 32.57 -6.53 -12.28
C LYS A 685 33.22 -5.84 -11.08
N GLU A 686 33.10 -6.40 -9.86
CA GLU A 686 33.80 -5.88 -8.67
C GLU A 686 35.32 -5.80 -8.90
N LYS A 687 35.93 -6.80 -9.55
CA LYS A 687 37.37 -6.80 -9.86
C LYS A 687 37.77 -5.81 -10.95
N ILE A 688 36.90 -5.59 -11.94
CA ILE A 688 37.17 -4.67 -13.06
C ILE A 688 37.04 -3.21 -12.60
N GLU A 689 36.00 -2.87 -11.84
CA GLU A 689 35.73 -1.50 -11.37
C GLU A 689 36.59 -1.08 -10.19
N PHE A 690 36.99 -2.04 -9.35
CA PHE A 690 37.88 -1.86 -8.20
C PHE A 690 39.13 -2.74 -8.35
N PRO A 691 40.05 -2.40 -9.28
CA PRO A 691 41.25 -3.19 -9.55
C PRO A 691 42.25 -3.20 -8.38
N ASN A 692 42.19 -2.19 -7.51
CA ASN A 692 42.95 -2.13 -6.26
C ASN A 692 42.03 -2.25 -5.05
N ASP A 693 42.46 -2.99 -4.03
CA ASP A 693 41.66 -3.17 -2.81
C ASP A 693 41.49 -1.89 -1.97
N SER A 694 42.30 -0.85 -2.23
CA SER A 694 42.25 0.46 -1.58
C SER A 694 41.25 1.45 -2.18
N ASP A 695 40.72 1.17 -3.38
CA ASP A 695 39.78 2.08 -4.03
C ASP A 695 38.38 1.85 -3.44
N GLU A 696 37.87 2.83 -2.69
CA GLU A 696 36.50 2.78 -2.17
C GLU A 696 35.45 3.30 -3.16
N THR A 697 35.86 4.11 -4.15
CA THR A 697 34.97 4.83 -5.07
C THR A 697 35.59 4.93 -6.47
N ASN A 698 34.76 4.88 -7.54
CA ASN A 698 35.23 5.10 -8.92
C ASN A 698 34.19 5.76 -9.86
N GLU A 699 34.70 6.34 -10.95
CA GLU A 699 34.11 6.89 -12.21
C GLU A 699 33.36 8.26 -12.27
N MET A 700 33.50 8.94 -13.42
CA MET A 700 32.82 10.20 -13.80
C MET A 700 31.79 9.94 -14.91
N VAL A 701 30.54 10.40 -14.73
CA VAL A 701 29.50 10.33 -15.77
C VAL A 701 29.01 11.73 -16.12
N THR A 702 29.10 12.11 -17.39
CA THR A 702 28.52 13.34 -17.92
C THR A 702 26.99 13.25 -17.86
N LEU A 703 26.32 14.16 -17.15
CA LEU A 703 24.87 14.21 -17.18
C LEU A 703 24.38 14.86 -18.46
N LEU A 704 23.29 14.31 -18.98
CA LEU A 704 22.50 14.92 -20.04
C LEU A 704 21.47 15.85 -19.38
N GLY A 705 21.40 17.11 -19.80
CA GLY A 705 20.22 17.96 -19.55
C GLY A 705 19.15 17.74 -20.63
N GLN A 706 17.91 18.17 -20.37
CA GLN A 706 16.86 18.16 -21.39
C GLN A 706 17.07 19.24 -22.46
N ASP A 707 17.53 20.42 -22.03
CA ASP A 707 17.61 21.60 -22.88
C ASP A 707 19.04 21.83 -23.35
N THR A 708 19.20 22.26 -24.59
CA THR A 708 20.51 22.64 -25.15
C THR A 708 20.71 24.15 -25.15
N ALA A 709 19.62 24.92 -25.19
CA ALA A 709 19.68 26.36 -25.09
C ALA A 709 19.81 26.80 -23.62
N PRO A 710 20.68 27.78 -23.31
CA PRO A 710 20.72 28.41 -22.00
C PRO A 710 19.44 29.22 -21.78
N GLY A 711 18.93 29.28 -20.55
CA GLY A 711 17.75 30.07 -20.21
C GLY A 711 16.89 29.47 -19.10
N THR A 712 15.82 30.19 -18.75
CA THR A 712 14.86 29.78 -17.74
C THR A 712 13.54 29.28 -18.35
N LYS A 713 13.12 28.10 -17.94
CA LYS A 713 11.80 27.51 -18.23
C LYS A 713 10.91 27.58 -17.01
N LEU A 714 9.71 28.10 -17.18
CA LEU A 714 8.67 28.13 -16.18
C LEU A 714 7.44 27.39 -16.67
N THR A 715 6.74 26.74 -15.75
CA THR A 715 5.44 26.16 -16.03
C THR A 715 4.44 26.61 -15.01
N VAL A 716 3.38 27.27 -15.48
CA VAL A 716 2.25 27.65 -14.66
C VAL A 716 1.12 26.63 -14.84
N MET A 717 0.61 26.11 -13.73
CA MET A 717 -0.54 25.21 -13.71
C MET A 717 -1.76 26.00 -13.25
N ILE A 718 -2.80 26.05 -14.09
CA ILE A 718 -4.01 26.85 -13.85
C ILE A 718 -5.25 25.96 -13.88
N GLY A 719 -6.21 26.20 -12.99
CA GLY A 719 -7.50 25.52 -12.97
C GLY A 719 -7.62 24.49 -11.86
N GLY A 720 -7.82 23.22 -12.22
CA GLY A 720 -8.14 22.18 -11.24
C GLY A 720 -9.58 22.33 -10.73
N HIS A 721 -9.79 22.03 -9.45
CA HIS A 721 -11.10 22.12 -8.80
C HIS A 721 -11.70 23.54 -8.82
N TRP A 722 -10.88 24.58 -9.03
CA TRP A 722 -11.37 25.95 -9.19
C TRP A 722 -12.24 26.14 -10.43
N TRP A 723 -12.16 25.24 -11.40
CA TRP A 723 -12.99 25.22 -12.60
C TRP A 723 -14.10 24.16 -12.53
N ASP A 724 -14.37 23.59 -11.36
CA ASP A 724 -15.51 22.70 -11.17
C ASP A 724 -16.81 23.42 -11.57
N GLY A 725 -17.54 22.84 -12.52
CA GLY A 725 -18.81 23.38 -13.02
C GLY A 725 -18.69 24.38 -14.18
N TRP A 726 -17.48 24.72 -14.61
CA TRP A 726 -17.27 25.53 -15.81
C TRP A 726 -17.74 24.82 -17.07
N GLN A 727 -18.30 25.59 -18.01
CA GLN A 727 -18.63 25.13 -19.35
C GLN A 727 -17.43 25.23 -20.28
N GLU A 728 -17.49 24.55 -21.42
CA GLU A 728 -16.38 24.53 -22.39
C GLU A 728 -16.01 25.94 -22.90
N THR A 729 -16.98 26.86 -22.95
CA THR A 729 -16.80 28.26 -23.36
C THR A 729 -16.12 29.12 -22.30
N ASP A 730 -16.09 28.67 -21.04
CA ASP A 730 -15.52 29.44 -19.93
C ASP A 730 -14.01 29.22 -19.79
N TYR A 731 -13.47 28.17 -20.42
CA TYR A 731 -12.04 27.89 -20.39
C TYR A 731 -11.26 28.92 -21.21
N PRO A 732 -10.13 29.43 -20.69
CA PRO A 732 -9.33 30.40 -21.41
C PRO A 732 -8.74 29.79 -22.69
N SER A 733 -8.68 30.59 -23.74
CA SER A 733 -7.91 30.29 -24.94
C SER A 733 -6.41 30.20 -24.65
N GLU A 734 -5.62 29.69 -25.60
CA GLU A 734 -4.17 29.61 -25.43
C GLU A 734 -3.53 30.98 -25.17
N SER A 735 -3.93 32.01 -25.91
CA SER A 735 -3.43 33.38 -25.72
C SER A 735 -3.83 33.97 -24.37
N GLU A 736 -5.07 33.78 -23.94
CA GLU A 736 -5.54 34.26 -22.64
C GLU A 736 -4.80 33.56 -21.49
N ALA A 737 -4.60 32.25 -21.59
CA ALA A 737 -3.86 31.49 -20.58
C ALA A 737 -2.38 31.92 -20.49
N VAL A 738 -1.75 32.28 -21.62
CA VAL A 738 -0.39 32.83 -21.63
C VAL A 738 -0.34 34.19 -20.93
N GLU A 739 -1.30 35.09 -21.20
CA GLU A 739 -1.36 36.38 -20.53
C GLU A 739 -1.67 36.25 -19.03
N MET A 740 -2.55 35.33 -18.64
CA MET A 740 -2.79 34.98 -17.23
C MET A 740 -1.50 34.51 -16.55
N ALA A 741 -0.75 33.61 -17.19
CA ALA A 741 0.52 33.14 -16.64
C ALA A 741 1.55 34.28 -16.50
N LYS A 742 1.67 35.17 -17.49
CA LYS A 742 2.54 36.35 -17.44
C LYS A 742 2.16 37.30 -16.31
N SER A 743 0.87 37.63 -16.17
CA SER A 743 0.32 38.44 -15.07
C SER A 743 0.69 37.86 -13.70
N LEU A 744 0.54 36.55 -13.54
CA LEU A 744 0.86 35.85 -12.31
C LEU A 744 2.37 35.88 -12.01
N LEU A 745 3.22 35.62 -13.00
CA LEU A 745 4.68 35.64 -12.82
C LEU A 745 5.21 37.04 -12.53
N ALA A 746 4.65 38.06 -13.17
CA ALA A 746 4.96 39.46 -12.87
C ALA A 746 4.61 39.81 -11.42
N ARG A 747 3.50 39.30 -10.90
CA ARG A 747 3.07 39.57 -9.52
C ARG A 747 3.87 38.81 -8.48
N HIS A 748 4.11 37.52 -8.69
CA HIS A 748 4.70 36.65 -7.66
C HIS A 748 6.24 36.67 -7.67
N LEU A 749 6.84 36.84 -8.84
CA LEU A 749 8.29 36.76 -9.05
C LEU A 749 8.91 38.05 -9.59
N ASN A 750 8.10 39.09 -9.85
CA ASN A 750 8.54 40.34 -10.48
C ASN A 750 9.16 40.14 -11.88
N ILE A 751 8.74 39.09 -12.60
CA ILE A 751 9.19 38.80 -13.96
C ILE A 751 8.31 39.59 -14.94
N THR A 752 8.87 40.67 -15.50
CA THR A 752 8.18 41.54 -16.47
C THR A 752 8.71 41.43 -17.89
N THR A 753 9.83 40.72 -18.08
CA THR A 753 10.39 40.40 -19.40
C THR A 753 9.41 39.56 -20.20
N GLU A 754 9.36 39.74 -21.53
CA GLU A 754 8.57 38.90 -22.41
C GLU A 754 9.29 37.56 -22.68
N PRO A 755 8.59 36.41 -22.63
CA PRO A 755 9.18 35.12 -22.96
C PRO A 755 9.52 35.03 -24.45
N GLU A 756 10.61 34.34 -24.79
CA GLU A 756 10.94 34.02 -26.20
C GLU A 756 9.90 33.05 -26.78
N VAL A 757 9.44 32.10 -25.98
CA VAL A 757 8.40 31.15 -26.36
C VAL A 757 7.43 30.96 -25.20
N ALA A 758 6.14 31.13 -25.48
CA ALA A 758 5.06 30.78 -24.57
C ALA A 758 3.99 29.97 -25.31
N LYS A 759 3.57 28.86 -24.71
CA LYS A 759 2.49 28.00 -25.24
C LYS A 759 1.61 27.48 -24.10
N ALA A 760 0.34 27.28 -24.37
CA ALA A 760 -0.60 26.72 -23.40
C ALA A 760 -1.39 25.55 -23.98
N ARG A 761 -1.69 24.54 -23.15
CA ARG A 761 -2.52 23.40 -23.53
C ARG A 761 -3.52 23.06 -22.43
N LEU A 762 -4.79 22.98 -22.83
CA LEU A 762 -5.89 22.56 -21.95
C LEU A 762 -5.97 21.04 -21.87
N ALA A 763 -5.70 20.49 -20.69
CA ALA A 763 -5.86 19.08 -20.37
C ALA A 763 -7.22 18.85 -19.71
N ARG A 764 -8.21 18.39 -20.50
CA ARG A 764 -9.59 18.15 -20.05
C ARG A 764 -9.70 16.86 -19.25
N ASN A 765 -10.39 16.91 -18.11
CA ASN A 765 -10.68 15.73 -17.29
C ASN A 765 -9.43 14.85 -17.06
N CYS A 766 -8.29 15.49 -16.79
CA CYS A 766 -6.98 14.84 -16.86
C CYS A 766 -6.56 14.18 -15.56
N ILE A 767 -7.00 14.70 -14.40
CA ILE A 767 -6.64 14.17 -13.09
C ILE A 767 -7.89 13.66 -12.37
N PRO A 768 -8.06 12.34 -12.23
CA PRO A 768 -9.15 11.73 -11.46
C PRO A 768 -9.18 12.24 -10.01
N GLN A 769 -10.38 12.48 -9.50
CA GLN A 769 -10.63 12.85 -8.11
C GLN A 769 -11.20 11.65 -7.36
N TYR A 770 -10.77 11.45 -6.11
CA TYR A 770 -11.23 10.34 -5.28
C TYR A 770 -12.15 10.86 -4.17
N PRO A 771 -13.48 10.92 -4.41
CA PRO A 771 -14.40 11.53 -3.46
C PRO A 771 -14.57 10.70 -2.18
N VAL A 772 -15.09 11.33 -1.12
CA VAL A 772 -15.47 10.61 0.12
C VAL A 772 -16.44 9.46 -0.21
N GLY A 773 -16.10 8.24 0.20
CA GLY A 773 -16.84 7.02 -0.14
C GLY A 773 -16.26 6.25 -1.33
N TYR A 774 -15.21 6.75 -1.98
CA TYR A 774 -14.57 6.14 -3.15
C TYR A 774 -14.27 4.64 -2.97
N ARG A 775 -13.78 4.20 -1.81
CA ARG A 775 -13.45 2.79 -1.58
C ARG A 775 -14.68 1.88 -1.59
N GLN A 776 -15.81 2.36 -1.07
CA GLN A 776 -17.07 1.64 -1.12
C GLN A 776 -17.58 1.55 -2.56
N ASP A 777 -17.41 2.60 -3.36
CA ASP A 777 -17.76 2.59 -4.77
C ASP A 777 -16.93 1.60 -5.57
N MET A 778 -15.61 1.56 -5.34
CA MET A 778 -14.74 0.55 -5.94
C MET A 778 -15.16 -0.87 -5.56
N ALA A 779 -15.59 -1.09 -4.32
CA ALA A 779 -16.11 -2.38 -3.87
C ALA A 779 -17.45 -2.75 -4.53
N ASN A 780 -18.30 -1.79 -4.84
CA ASN A 780 -19.55 -2.02 -5.58
C ASN A 780 -19.27 -2.35 -7.04
N ILE A 781 -18.39 -1.58 -7.68
CA ILE A 781 -17.97 -1.78 -9.08
C ILE A 781 -17.28 -3.13 -9.24
N HIS A 782 -16.40 -3.52 -8.32
CA HIS A 782 -15.80 -4.86 -8.29
C HIS A 782 -16.86 -5.97 -8.36
N ARG A 783 -17.88 -5.92 -7.50
CA ARG A 783 -18.97 -6.90 -7.48
C ARG A 783 -19.76 -6.91 -8.80
N GLY A 784 -20.01 -5.74 -9.37
CA GLY A 784 -20.61 -5.60 -10.69
C GLY A 784 -19.79 -6.29 -11.77
N LEU A 785 -18.50 -6.00 -11.85
CA LEU A 785 -17.59 -6.61 -12.83
C LEU A 785 -17.51 -8.13 -12.69
N MET A 786 -17.46 -8.65 -11.46
CA MET A 786 -17.42 -10.10 -11.23
C MET A 786 -18.73 -10.78 -11.61
N SER A 787 -19.87 -10.17 -11.31
CA SER A 787 -21.19 -10.67 -11.73
C SER A 787 -21.33 -10.73 -13.25
N GLU A 788 -20.79 -9.72 -13.94
CA GLU A 788 -21.01 -9.52 -15.37
C GLU A 788 -19.98 -10.23 -16.27
N TYR A 789 -18.70 -10.20 -15.88
CA TYR A 789 -17.59 -10.65 -16.72
C TYR A 789 -16.81 -11.83 -16.16
N GLN A 790 -17.11 -12.29 -14.94
CA GLN A 790 -16.46 -13.47 -14.32
C GLN A 790 -14.92 -13.42 -14.37
N GLY A 791 -14.33 -12.24 -14.13
CA GLY A 791 -12.88 -12.04 -14.14
C GLY A 791 -12.22 -11.77 -15.49
N ARG A 792 -12.98 -11.89 -16.59
CA ARG A 792 -12.48 -11.75 -17.96
C ARG A 792 -12.24 -10.30 -18.36
N LEU A 793 -13.00 -9.37 -17.76
CA LEU A 793 -12.75 -7.94 -17.86
C LEU A 793 -12.08 -7.45 -16.57
N LYS A 794 -10.90 -6.84 -16.71
CA LYS A 794 -10.13 -6.24 -15.63
C LYS A 794 -9.93 -4.74 -15.89
N VAL A 795 -9.78 -3.96 -14.84
CA VAL A 795 -9.55 -2.51 -14.89
C VAL A 795 -8.19 -2.15 -14.30
N ALA A 796 -7.50 -1.18 -14.90
CA ALA A 796 -6.21 -0.68 -14.43
C ALA A 796 -6.05 0.81 -14.72
N GLY A 797 -5.26 1.53 -13.92
CA GLY A 797 -4.93 2.93 -14.17
C GLY A 797 -5.46 3.90 -13.10
N PRO A 798 -5.29 5.21 -13.33
CA PRO A 798 -5.38 6.22 -12.27
C PRO A 798 -6.79 6.36 -11.70
N TRP A 799 -7.84 6.01 -12.46
CA TRP A 799 -9.23 6.03 -11.99
C TRP A 799 -9.56 4.96 -10.94
N TRP A 800 -8.77 3.89 -10.89
CA TRP A 800 -9.12 2.65 -10.19
C TRP A 800 -8.24 2.41 -8.96
N GLN A 801 -7.03 2.94 -8.98
CA GLN A 801 -5.98 2.60 -8.02
C GLN A 801 -5.81 3.63 -6.88
N GLY A 802 -6.68 4.64 -6.75
CA GLY A 802 -6.58 5.62 -5.66
C GLY A 802 -5.25 6.39 -5.59
N ALA A 803 -4.52 6.44 -6.71
CA ALA A 803 -3.28 7.18 -6.89
C ALA A 803 -3.13 7.57 -8.37
N VAL A 804 -2.76 8.82 -8.63
CA VAL A 804 -2.69 9.38 -10.00
C VAL A 804 -1.28 9.30 -10.60
N GLY A 805 -0.28 8.87 -9.83
CA GLY A 805 1.12 8.85 -10.24
C GLY A 805 1.41 7.90 -11.40
N VAL A 806 2.37 8.27 -12.25
CA VAL A 806 2.86 7.41 -13.35
C VAL A 806 3.43 6.10 -12.80
N ASN A 807 4.19 6.18 -11.69
CA ASN A 807 4.73 4.99 -11.03
C ASN A 807 3.62 4.01 -10.61
N ASP A 808 2.54 4.53 -10.03
CA ASP A 808 1.39 3.73 -9.60
C ASP A 808 0.67 3.10 -10.78
N CYS A 809 0.53 3.85 -11.89
CA CYS A 809 -0.05 3.35 -13.13
C CYS A 809 0.76 2.17 -13.72
N ILE A 810 2.09 2.28 -13.70
CA ILE A 810 3.00 1.22 -14.19
C ILE A 810 2.94 0.00 -13.27
N ARG A 811 2.94 0.21 -11.95
CA ARG A 811 2.77 -0.88 -10.98
C ARG A 811 1.45 -1.62 -11.19
N LYS A 812 0.34 -0.88 -11.28
CA LYS A 812 -0.98 -1.51 -11.44
C LYS A 812 -1.09 -2.27 -12.77
N ALA A 813 -0.53 -1.73 -13.84
CA ALA A 813 -0.43 -2.43 -15.12
C ALA A 813 0.30 -3.78 -15.00
N LYS A 814 1.43 -3.80 -14.26
CA LYS A 814 2.18 -5.04 -13.97
C LYS A 814 1.37 -6.04 -13.15
N GLU A 815 0.70 -5.57 -12.10
CA GLU A 815 -0.18 -6.40 -11.26
C GLU A 815 -1.31 -7.01 -12.10
N THR A 816 -1.97 -6.24 -12.96
CA THR A 816 -3.05 -6.74 -13.81
C THR A 816 -2.55 -7.77 -14.83
N ALA A 817 -1.38 -7.56 -15.44
CA ALA A 817 -0.77 -8.53 -16.33
C ALA A 817 -0.44 -9.85 -15.61
N ARG A 818 0.09 -9.76 -14.38
CA ARG A 818 0.30 -10.93 -13.50
C ARG A 818 -1.01 -11.64 -13.24
N ASP A 819 -2.05 -10.94 -12.81
CA ASP A 819 -3.33 -11.55 -12.48
C ASP A 819 -3.94 -12.33 -13.67
N ILE A 820 -3.68 -11.91 -14.92
CA ILE A 820 -4.03 -12.66 -16.13
C ILE A 820 -3.14 -13.89 -16.31
N ARG A 821 -1.81 -13.76 -16.17
CA ARG A 821 -0.85 -14.88 -16.23
C ARG A 821 -1.20 -15.98 -15.22
N GLU A 822 -1.57 -15.58 -14.01
CA GLU A 822 -1.91 -16.48 -12.91
C GLU A 822 -3.38 -16.94 -12.92
N GLN A 823 -4.18 -16.54 -13.92
CA GLN A 823 -5.61 -16.87 -14.00
C GLN A 823 -6.37 -16.61 -12.69
N TRP A 824 -6.08 -15.48 -12.05
CA TRP A 824 -6.83 -15.00 -10.89
C TRP A 824 -8.10 -14.33 -11.40
N ASP A 825 -9.05 -15.14 -11.83
CA ASP A 825 -10.35 -14.71 -12.37
C ASP A 825 -11.24 -14.08 -11.26
N GLU A 826 -10.89 -14.26 -9.98
CA GLU A 826 -11.47 -13.54 -8.85
C GLU A 826 -11.00 -12.08 -8.73
N HIS A 827 -9.96 -11.69 -9.49
CA HIS A 827 -9.47 -10.31 -9.53
C HIS A 827 -10.07 -9.54 -10.69
N SER A 828 -10.43 -8.29 -10.41
CA SER A 828 -10.91 -7.32 -11.42
C SER A 828 -9.95 -6.15 -11.59
N GLY A 829 -8.92 -6.03 -10.74
CA GLY A 829 -8.16 -4.81 -10.50
C GLY A 829 -8.67 -4.00 -9.29
N LEU A 830 -9.87 -4.29 -8.78
CA LEU A 830 -10.52 -3.60 -7.66
C LEU A 830 -10.73 -4.48 -6.41
N GLU A 831 -10.28 -5.73 -6.44
CA GLU A 831 -10.43 -6.73 -5.35
C GLU A 831 -9.96 -6.22 -3.98
N ARG A 832 -8.90 -5.41 -3.94
CA ARG A 832 -8.34 -4.85 -2.71
C ARG A 832 -9.29 -3.92 -1.95
N TYR A 833 -10.36 -3.44 -2.59
CA TYR A 833 -11.37 -2.60 -1.95
C TYR A 833 -12.46 -3.40 -1.24
N GLN A 834 -12.53 -4.73 -1.42
CA GLN A 834 -13.45 -5.60 -0.69
C GLN A 834 -13.07 -5.78 0.78
N LYS A 835 -11.81 -5.52 1.14
CA LYS A 835 -11.28 -5.70 2.48
C LYS A 835 -10.67 -4.39 3.01
N PRO A 836 -10.67 -4.18 4.34
CA PRO A 836 -9.87 -3.13 4.95
C PRO A 836 -8.40 -3.27 4.55
N GLN A 837 -7.68 -2.16 4.50
CA GLN A 837 -6.24 -2.20 4.26
C GLN A 837 -5.52 -2.83 5.45
N GLU A 838 -4.63 -3.76 5.15
CA GLU A 838 -3.77 -4.41 6.14
C GLU A 838 -2.40 -3.71 6.14
N TRP A 839 -1.91 -3.45 7.34
CA TRP A 839 -0.66 -2.72 7.59
C TRP A 839 0.24 -3.55 8.48
N VAL A 840 1.52 -3.57 8.13
CA VAL A 840 2.56 -4.28 8.88
C VAL A 840 3.56 -3.26 9.40
N VAL A 841 3.93 -3.40 10.67
CA VAL A 841 5.04 -2.65 11.26
C VAL A 841 6.31 -3.45 11.01
N VAL A 842 7.21 -2.89 10.21
CA VAL A 842 8.50 -3.49 9.89
C VAL A 842 9.55 -2.90 10.81
N ASP A 843 10.22 -3.77 11.56
CA ASP A 843 11.34 -3.41 12.44
C ASP A 843 12.66 -3.45 11.63
N PRO A 844 13.57 -2.47 11.78
CA PRO A 844 14.85 -2.46 11.10
C PRO A 844 15.76 -3.65 11.48
N SER A 845 15.50 -4.29 12.61
CA SER A 845 16.23 -5.50 13.03
C SER A 845 15.74 -6.79 12.36
N ASP A 846 14.61 -6.75 11.63
CA ASP A 846 14.03 -7.90 10.97
C ASP A 846 14.54 -8.04 9.53
N PRO A 847 15.34 -9.07 9.21
CA PRO A 847 15.86 -9.28 7.86
C PRO A 847 14.78 -9.76 6.87
N ASP A 848 13.58 -10.15 7.33
CA ASP A 848 12.51 -10.63 6.47
C ASP A 848 11.14 -10.03 6.87
N PRO A 849 10.81 -8.81 6.41
CA PRO A 849 9.60 -8.07 6.78
C PRO A 849 8.26 -8.75 6.44
N VAL A 850 8.32 -9.88 5.74
CA VAL A 850 7.18 -10.67 5.27
C VAL A 850 6.77 -11.73 6.29
N GLN A 851 7.73 -12.26 7.06
CA GLN A 851 7.49 -13.29 8.09
C GLN A 851 6.96 -12.68 9.39
#